data_AF-A0A1G4IT14-F1
#
_entry.id   AF-A0A1G4IT14-F1
#
_cell.length_a   1.000
_cell.length_b   1.000
_cell.length_c   1.000
_cell.angle_alpha   90.00
_cell.angle_beta   90.00
_cell.angle_gamma   90.00
#
_symmetry.space_group_name_H-M   'P 1'
#
loop_
_entity.id
_entity.type
_entity.pdbx_description
1 polymer ?
#
loop_
_entity_poly.entity_id
_entity_poly.type
_entity_poly.pdbx_seq_one_letter_code
_entity_poly.pdbx_strand_id
1 'polypeptide(L)'
;MSQDANSTLSNGKSSLLKDADERLLSAGTAVPEWDEFEMDDFNMEEAERGDVTAGHEAGSRKEQWLYLKKSNAFMRALRRFWYGPEVPEDLPPSFPGKWKLTERIDKFPTSGLRKRYSWSIRTMILVLYVCIWGALMCGFIQYYYIKPPAFHRDDGTQIPVRTMDCQSTLFWKGKNNDCGIDASECLPFEDEEVYIRCPALCDRSAWTYSAINVGDRRVKYTGFEIGGGELHEDEKLSYPYRGDSFTCGAAVHAGVVSPFTGGCGRVVMTGAQEAFESRKGRYRTGMSVGFDSFFPSSFEFRKLLNGYSSRCYDPRIPVLVANIVLGLPVFYLSEGLYGYWILTIAGYVTLVFFLDPPIIVDPYDNEGFSPLLSLAFQRFLPLAFVLYVLWKCSVRRTLTNGSPLAKVVCWFPTFWLGVMNNVTFDRLPVDRLTITDLKEQAGAFLAVGSIIATIVSCAVVQAYSLWKSGRFRKYLCIYLSFIAALVALSQLPGLSLRIHHYILGMLLVPGCATRGTSAYLFQGILVGLVLSGVSRWDFASIVETRVALLRGEAGSSWDPPMLEYSQNNPNFISWNFANATEAQDDDLNAFSLLINDVERYVGTNKTVDLAALIQQDAKLAKWADKSISSKGFAKLYLRVARTSEDPSLELYGDYTNAAVLEWPQGRYQEPEPGVS
;
A
#
# COMPACT_ATOMS: atom_id res chain seq x y z
N MET A 1 32.48 -26.16 54.33
CA MET A 1 33.01 -26.29 55.71
C MET A 1 34.04 -25.21 55.89
N SER A 2 33.97 -24.47 57.00
CA SER A 2 34.73 -23.22 57.30
C SER A 2 34.44 -22.06 56.32
N GLN A 3 34.08 -20.84 56.74
CA GLN A 3 34.63 -19.92 57.77
C GLN A 3 35.92 -19.23 57.28
N ASP A 4 35.94 -17.91 57.03
CA ASP A 4 35.98 -16.73 57.95
C ASP A 4 37.45 -16.25 58.11
N ALA A 5 37.81 -14.98 58.34
CA ALA A 5 37.19 -13.66 58.11
C ALA A 5 38.26 -12.56 58.42
N ASN A 6 38.11 -11.32 57.88
CA ASN A 6 38.89 -10.09 58.21
C ASN A 6 40.41 -10.14 57.90
N SER A 7 41.16 -9.04 57.69
CA SER A 7 40.93 -7.61 57.34
C SER A 7 42.28 -7.06 56.76
N THR A 8 42.62 -5.77 56.48
CA THR A 8 42.19 -4.44 56.94
C THR A 8 42.61 -3.35 55.92
N LEU A 9 42.47 -2.05 56.25
CA LEU A 9 42.69 -0.87 55.39
C LEU A 9 44.17 -0.56 55.03
N SER A 10 44.38 0.07 53.87
CA SER A 10 45.20 1.30 53.74
C SER A 10 44.82 2.13 52.49
N ASN A 11 45.02 3.45 52.53
CA ASN A 11 44.49 4.42 51.55
C ASN A 11 45.31 4.53 50.24
N GLY A 12 44.61 4.76 49.12
CA GLY A 12 45.16 5.31 47.87
C GLY A 12 44.05 6.02 47.07
N LYS A 13 44.23 7.31 46.74
CA LYS A 13 43.20 8.15 46.08
C LYS A 13 43.40 8.24 44.56
N SER A 14 42.28 8.46 43.85
CA SER A 14 42.18 9.13 42.53
C SER A 14 42.73 8.33 41.33
N SER A 15 42.10 8.27 40.16
CA SER A 15 40.77 8.71 39.69
C SER A 15 40.50 8.07 38.30
N LEU A 16 39.34 8.36 37.68
CA LEU A 16 38.91 7.86 36.35
C LEU A 16 38.40 6.41 36.33
N LEU A 17 37.31 6.12 37.05
CA LEU A 17 36.30 5.10 36.72
C LEU A 17 35.13 5.16 37.72
N LYS A 18 34.13 6.01 37.43
CA LYS A 18 32.74 5.98 37.96
C LYS A 18 31.98 7.23 37.49
N ASP A 19 31.26 7.12 36.39
CA ASP A 19 30.24 8.10 35.96
C ASP A 19 29.19 7.43 35.05
N ALA A 20 28.75 6.23 35.45
CA ALA A 20 27.88 5.37 34.64
C ALA A 20 27.12 4.28 35.45
N ASP A 21 26.70 4.56 36.69
CA ASP A 21 25.74 3.67 37.39
C ASP A 21 25.08 4.31 38.64
N GLU A 22 24.16 5.27 38.45
CA GLU A 22 23.25 5.71 39.54
C GLU A 22 21.97 6.39 39.01
N ARG A 23 21.02 5.61 38.44
CA ARG A 23 19.68 6.14 38.11
C ARG A 23 18.53 5.12 38.02
N LEU A 24 18.52 4.08 38.86
CA LEU A 24 17.35 3.20 39.01
C LEU A 24 17.01 2.90 40.49
N LEU A 25 15.71 3.02 40.78
CA LEU A 25 14.95 2.59 41.97
C LEU A 25 14.85 3.52 43.21
N SER A 26 13.64 3.49 43.76
CA SER A 26 13.20 3.94 45.10
C SER A 26 13.21 5.44 45.45
N ALA A 27 12.06 6.08 45.25
CA ALA A 27 11.58 7.16 46.12
C ALA A 27 10.04 7.08 46.22
N GLY A 28 9.53 6.45 47.27
CA GLY A 28 8.09 6.29 47.50
C GLY A 28 7.73 6.28 48.97
N THR A 29 7.38 7.45 49.50
CA THR A 29 6.73 7.65 50.81
C THR A 29 5.89 8.93 50.78
N ALA A 30 4.73 8.92 51.42
CA ALA A 30 3.79 10.04 51.45
C ALA A 30 3.71 10.69 52.83
N VAL A 31 3.56 12.02 52.86
CA VAL A 31 2.90 12.82 53.92
C VAL A 31 2.26 14.08 53.25
N PRO A 32 1.43 14.90 53.91
CA PRO A 32 -0.01 14.81 53.75
C PRO A 32 -0.65 16.01 53.01
N GLU A 33 -1.90 15.79 52.59
CA GLU A 33 -3.08 16.68 52.71
C GLU A 33 -2.85 18.20 52.86
N TRP A 34 -3.38 18.97 51.91
CA TRP A 34 -4.31 20.13 52.02
C TRP A 34 -4.17 21.05 50.79
N ASP A 35 -5.29 21.71 50.43
CA ASP A 35 -5.55 22.54 49.25
C ASP A 35 -5.55 21.86 47.86
N GLU A 36 -6.57 22.20 47.06
CA GLU A 36 -6.95 21.51 45.83
C GLU A 36 -6.11 21.98 44.63
N PHE A 37 -5.31 21.08 44.04
CA PHE A 37 -4.60 21.36 42.79
C PHE A 37 -5.52 21.08 41.58
N GLU A 38 -6.48 21.98 41.34
CA GLU A 38 -7.30 21.93 40.12
C GLU A 38 -6.40 21.99 38.87
N MET A 39 -6.56 21.02 37.97
CA MET A 39 -5.99 21.14 36.63
C MET A 39 -6.86 22.07 35.81
N ASP A 40 -6.41 23.31 35.63
CA ASP A 40 -7.07 24.34 34.81
C ASP A 40 -7.38 23.85 33.39
N ASP A 41 -8.61 23.38 33.23
CA ASP A 41 -9.46 23.42 32.04
C ASP A 41 -8.76 23.39 30.66
N PHE A 42 -8.30 22.21 30.25
CA PHE A 42 -8.17 21.87 28.81
C PHE A 42 -9.54 21.64 28.15
N ASN A 43 -10.49 22.51 28.49
CA ASN A 43 -11.91 22.25 28.41
C ASN A 43 -12.47 22.75 27.07
N MET A 44 -12.55 21.83 26.11
CA MET A 44 -13.06 22.10 24.76
C MET A 44 -14.59 22.35 24.71
N GLU A 45 -15.18 22.78 25.84
CA GLU A 45 -16.56 23.25 26.00
C GLU A 45 -16.74 24.75 25.72
N GLU A 46 -15.67 25.55 25.61
CA GLU A 46 -15.77 26.92 25.08
C GLU A 46 -16.36 26.96 23.65
N ALA A 47 -16.29 25.84 22.90
CA ALA A 47 -16.96 25.67 21.63
C ALA A 47 -18.50 25.61 21.73
N GLU A 48 -19.08 25.43 22.92
CA GLU A 48 -20.53 25.41 23.20
C GLU A 48 -21.00 26.55 24.11
N ARG A 49 -20.11 27.31 24.79
CA ARG A 49 -20.39 28.70 25.25
C ARG A 49 -20.46 29.73 24.10
N GLY A 50 -20.82 29.26 22.91
CA GLY A 50 -20.88 30.05 21.68
C GLY A 50 -21.95 31.14 21.64
N ASP A 51 -22.87 31.22 22.60
CA ASP A 51 -23.99 32.17 22.56
C ASP A 51 -23.56 33.61 22.92
N VAL A 52 -22.73 33.77 23.96
CA VAL A 52 -22.18 35.09 24.37
C VAL A 52 -21.17 35.61 23.33
N THR A 53 -20.31 34.72 22.81
CA THR A 53 -19.33 35.08 21.77
C THR A 53 -19.99 35.26 20.40
N ALA A 54 -21.06 34.53 20.06
CA ALA A 54 -21.88 34.84 18.88
C ALA A 54 -22.58 36.19 19.03
N GLY A 55 -23.02 36.59 20.24
CA GLY A 55 -23.51 37.94 20.50
C GLY A 55 -22.48 39.01 20.16
N HIS A 56 -21.23 38.84 20.62
CA HIS A 56 -20.16 39.81 20.39
C HIS A 56 -19.63 39.81 18.94
N GLU A 57 -19.51 38.63 18.30
CA GLU A 57 -19.22 38.52 16.88
C GLU A 57 -20.35 39.10 16.01
N ALA A 58 -21.61 38.80 16.32
CA ALA A 58 -22.75 39.32 15.57
C ALA A 58 -22.89 40.84 15.73
N GLY A 59 -22.59 41.39 16.91
CA GLY A 59 -22.46 42.83 17.12
C GLY A 59 -21.40 43.44 16.18
N SER A 60 -20.16 42.98 16.29
CA SER A 60 -19.05 43.48 15.44
C SER A 60 -19.32 43.28 13.94
N ARG A 61 -19.92 42.14 13.55
CA ARG A 61 -20.28 41.83 12.16
C ARG A 61 -21.41 42.74 11.66
N LYS A 62 -22.42 43.02 12.49
CA LYS A 62 -23.53 43.96 12.18
C LYS A 62 -23.03 45.40 12.04
N GLU A 63 -22.10 45.83 12.90
CA GLU A 63 -21.40 47.11 12.74
C GLU A 63 -20.60 47.16 11.45
N GLN A 64 -19.82 46.12 11.14
CA GLN A 64 -19.08 46.01 9.88
C GLN A 64 -20.00 46.06 8.65
N TRP A 65 -21.20 45.46 8.69
CA TRP A 65 -22.23 45.58 7.67
C TRP A 65 -22.83 47.00 7.56
N LEU A 66 -23.03 47.69 8.68
CA LEU A 66 -23.47 49.09 8.69
C LEU A 66 -22.42 50.04 8.08
N TYR A 67 -21.13 49.83 8.36
CA TYR A 67 -20.04 50.54 7.69
C TYR A 67 -19.95 50.18 6.19
N LEU A 68 -20.20 48.93 5.82
CA LEU A 68 -20.23 48.45 4.42
C LEU A 68 -21.31 49.09 3.57
N LYS A 69 -22.45 49.45 4.16
CA LYS A 69 -23.53 50.19 3.49
C LYS A 69 -23.08 51.58 3.03
N LYS A 70 -22.03 52.15 3.65
CA LYS A 70 -21.43 53.45 3.32
C LYS A 70 -20.19 53.38 2.42
N SER A 71 -19.64 52.20 2.12
CA SER A 71 -18.39 52.07 1.34
C SER A 71 -18.61 51.89 -0.17
N ASN A 72 -17.59 52.26 -0.97
CA ASN A 72 -17.56 52.09 -2.44
C ASN A 72 -17.84 50.64 -2.87
N ALA A 73 -18.46 50.47 -4.05
CA ALA A 73 -18.91 49.17 -4.55
C ALA A 73 -17.80 48.09 -4.58
N PHE A 74 -16.57 48.45 -4.95
CA PHE A 74 -15.42 47.55 -4.95
C PHE A 74 -15.05 47.05 -3.53
N MET A 75 -14.92 47.96 -2.55
CA MET A 75 -14.72 47.56 -1.14
C MET A 75 -15.89 46.73 -0.60
N ARG A 76 -17.11 47.02 -1.06
CA ARG A 76 -18.32 46.28 -0.67
C ARG A 76 -18.29 44.84 -1.19
N ALA A 77 -17.88 44.64 -2.44
CA ALA A 77 -17.65 43.31 -3.01
C ALA A 77 -16.52 42.56 -2.29
N LEU A 78 -15.36 43.22 -2.07
CA LEU A 78 -14.19 42.61 -1.43
C LEU A 78 -14.47 42.17 0.01
N ARG A 79 -15.12 43.00 0.84
CA ARG A 79 -15.50 42.59 2.20
C ARG A 79 -16.61 41.55 2.20
N ARG A 80 -17.59 41.60 1.28
CA ARG A 80 -18.61 40.54 1.14
C ARG A 80 -17.98 39.20 0.73
N PHE A 81 -16.93 39.20 -0.08
CA PHE A 81 -16.14 38.00 -0.34
C PHE A 81 -15.41 37.50 0.93
N TRP A 82 -14.78 38.39 1.68
CA TRP A 82 -13.98 38.04 2.87
C TRP A 82 -14.80 37.58 4.08
N TYR A 83 -15.92 38.23 4.39
CA TYR A 83 -16.72 38.02 5.61
C TYR A 83 -17.96 37.12 5.41
N GLY A 84 -18.35 36.83 4.16
CA GLY A 84 -19.56 36.07 3.84
C GLY A 84 -20.76 36.93 3.40
N PRO A 85 -21.95 36.34 3.25
CA PRO A 85 -23.20 37.08 3.09
C PRO A 85 -23.62 37.80 4.38
N GLU A 86 -24.54 38.76 4.25
CA GLU A 86 -25.09 39.54 5.37
C GLU A 86 -25.89 38.68 6.36
N VAL A 87 -26.61 37.68 5.85
CA VAL A 87 -27.24 36.61 6.62
C VAL A 87 -26.53 35.28 6.28
N PRO A 88 -25.80 34.68 7.23
CA PRO A 88 -25.17 33.37 7.03
C PRO A 88 -26.18 32.22 6.99
N GLU A 89 -25.98 31.27 6.07
CA GLU A 89 -26.82 30.07 5.91
C GLU A 89 -25.98 28.78 5.95
N ASP A 90 -26.36 27.84 6.81
CA ASP A 90 -25.74 26.51 6.97
C ASP A 90 -26.85 25.45 7.17
N LEU A 91 -27.78 25.39 6.21
CA LEU A 91 -28.97 24.54 6.27
C LEU A 91 -28.67 23.09 5.79
N PRO A 92 -29.36 22.08 6.36
CA PRO A 92 -29.30 20.70 5.84
C PRO A 92 -29.96 20.59 4.45
N PRO A 93 -29.63 19.55 3.65
CA PRO A 93 -30.25 19.34 2.34
C PRO A 93 -31.76 19.15 2.46
N SER A 94 -32.52 20.05 1.81
CA SER A 94 -33.97 19.92 1.65
C SER A 94 -34.29 19.18 0.35
N PHE A 95 -34.71 17.92 0.47
CA PHE A 95 -35.30 17.20 -0.66
C PHE A 95 -36.61 17.89 -1.07
N PRO A 96 -36.90 18.05 -2.38
CA PRO A 96 -38.01 18.87 -2.84
C PRO A 96 -39.35 18.28 -2.40
N GLY A 97 -40.02 18.94 -1.46
CA GLY A 97 -41.32 18.51 -0.86
C GLY A 97 -42.48 18.37 -1.85
N LYS A 98 -42.28 18.68 -3.13
CA LYS A 98 -43.15 18.25 -4.24
C LYS A 98 -43.29 16.72 -4.27
N TRP A 99 -42.27 15.97 -3.83
CA TRP A 99 -42.27 14.51 -3.73
C TRP A 99 -42.55 14.05 -2.29
N LYS A 100 -43.84 13.87 -1.97
CA LYS A 100 -44.30 13.38 -0.65
C LYS A 100 -43.66 12.05 -0.22
N LEU A 101 -43.18 11.25 -1.17
CA LEU A 101 -42.46 9.99 -0.91
C LEU A 101 -41.08 10.24 -0.27
N THR A 102 -40.25 11.13 -0.83
CA THR A 102 -38.91 11.41 -0.28
C THR A 102 -39.00 12.08 1.08
N GLU A 103 -40.00 12.95 1.30
CA GLU A 103 -40.25 13.54 2.61
C GLU A 103 -40.68 12.48 3.66
N ARG A 104 -41.55 11.53 3.27
CA ARG A 104 -41.96 10.42 4.15
C ARG A 104 -40.79 9.50 4.49
N ILE A 105 -39.90 9.22 3.54
CA ILE A 105 -38.69 8.41 3.75
C ILE A 105 -37.74 9.15 4.69
N ASP A 106 -37.37 10.40 4.38
CA ASP A 106 -36.42 11.18 5.20
C ASP A 106 -36.89 11.34 6.66
N LYS A 107 -38.20 11.53 6.87
CA LYS A 107 -38.81 11.62 8.21
C LYS A 107 -39.08 10.26 8.86
N PHE A 108 -38.95 9.12 8.18
CA PHE A 108 -39.35 7.82 8.73
C PHE A 108 -38.55 7.40 9.99
N PRO A 109 -37.20 7.56 10.06
CA PRO A 109 -36.46 7.20 11.28
C PRO A 109 -36.88 8.01 12.50
N THR A 110 -37.16 9.31 12.34
CA THR A 110 -37.49 10.22 13.46
C THR A 110 -38.97 10.26 13.81
N SER A 111 -39.87 10.21 12.82
CA SER A 111 -41.32 10.28 13.04
C SER A 111 -41.99 8.91 13.15
N GLY A 112 -41.44 7.88 12.50
CA GLY A 112 -41.91 6.49 12.58
C GLY A 112 -41.19 5.71 13.67
N LEU A 113 -39.91 5.37 13.45
CA LEU A 113 -39.17 4.44 14.31
C LEU A 113 -39.00 4.97 15.75
N ARG A 114 -38.45 6.20 15.91
CA ARG A 114 -38.19 6.77 17.24
C ARG A 114 -39.44 7.05 18.07
N LYS A 115 -40.59 7.29 17.44
CA LYS A 115 -41.87 7.52 18.15
C LYS A 115 -42.62 6.22 18.48
N ARG A 116 -42.43 5.15 17.70
CA ARG A 116 -43.14 3.87 17.89
C ARG A 116 -42.44 2.92 18.86
N TYR A 117 -41.10 2.90 18.87
CA TYR A 117 -40.32 1.98 19.70
C TYR A 117 -39.56 2.74 20.79
N SER A 118 -39.48 2.16 21.99
CA SER A 118 -38.67 2.72 23.08
C SER A 118 -37.18 2.76 22.72
N TRP A 119 -36.39 3.51 23.49
CA TRP A 119 -34.93 3.53 23.33
C TRP A 119 -34.33 2.14 23.55
N SER A 120 -34.77 1.41 24.58
CA SER A 120 -34.29 0.07 24.94
C SER A 120 -34.52 -0.97 23.83
N ILE A 121 -35.66 -0.92 23.12
CA ILE A 121 -35.91 -1.82 21.99
C ILE A 121 -34.95 -1.48 20.82
N ARG A 122 -34.71 -0.18 20.58
CA ARG A 122 -33.80 0.28 19.52
C ARG A 122 -32.34 -0.07 19.81
N THR A 123 -31.89 0.01 21.07
CA THR A 123 -30.55 -0.43 21.46
C THR A 123 -30.41 -1.96 21.45
N MET A 124 -31.43 -2.71 21.90
CA MET A 124 -31.45 -4.17 21.80
C MET A 124 -31.31 -4.66 20.34
N ILE A 125 -32.06 -4.06 19.40
CA ILE A 125 -31.94 -4.37 17.96
C ILE A 125 -30.53 -4.05 17.43
N LEU A 126 -29.93 -2.94 17.88
CA LEU A 126 -28.59 -2.53 17.46
C LEU A 126 -27.50 -3.47 18.01
N VAL A 127 -27.63 -3.91 19.27
CA VAL A 127 -26.72 -4.90 19.88
C VAL A 127 -26.86 -6.24 19.16
N LEU A 128 -28.09 -6.71 18.91
CA LEU A 128 -28.33 -7.94 18.16
C LEU A 128 -27.71 -7.88 16.74
N TYR A 129 -27.85 -6.74 16.05
CA TYR A 129 -27.18 -6.50 14.77
C TYR A 129 -25.65 -6.62 14.91
N VAL A 130 -25.03 -5.96 15.91
CA VAL A 130 -23.57 -5.99 16.10
C VAL A 130 -23.09 -7.40 16.44
N CYS A 131 -23.84 -8.17 17.23
CA CYS A 131 -23.53 -9.58 17.51
C CYS A 131 -23.61 -10.46 16.26
N ILE A 132 -24.64 -10.30 15.42
CA ILE A 132 -24.79 -11.04 14.16
C ILE A 132 -23.67 -10.66 13.17
N TRP A 133 -23.37 -9.37 13.04
CA TRP A 133 -22.28 -8.88 12.20
C TRP A 133 -20.91 -9.39 12.69
N GLY A 134 -20.64 -9.34 13.99
CA GLY A 134 -19.41 -9.86 14.58
C GLY A 134 -19.26 -11.37 14.38
N ALA A 135 -20.33 -12.14 14.59
CA ALA A 135 -20.33 -13.58 14.32
C ALA A 135 -20.08 -13.89 12.84
N LEU A 136 -20.60 -13.08 11.91
CA LEU A 136 -20.34 -13.20 10.47
C LEU A 136 -18.88 -12.91 10.12
N MET A 137 -18.31 -11.81 10.64
CA MET A 137 -16.88 -11.48 10.42
C MET A 137 -15.97 -12.56 11.00
N CYS A 138 -16.22 -13.03 12.22
CA CYS A 138 -15.51 -14.15 12.83
C CYS A 138 -15.64 -15.43 12.00
N GLY A 139 -16.81 -15.70 11.40
CA GLY A 139 -17.02 -16.83 10.49
C GLY A 139 -16.13 -16.77 9.24
N PHE A 140 -15.98 -15.59 8.64
CA PHE A 140 -15.08 -15.40 7.50
C PHE A 140 -13.59 -15.48 7.88
N ILE A 141 -13.19 -14.92 9.03
CA ILE A 141 -11.82 -15.07 9.59
C ILE A 141 -11.50 -16.55 9.84
N GLN A 142 -12.42 -17.27 10.49
CA GLN A 142 -12.32 -18.70 10.76
C GLN A 142 -12.25 -19.55 9.48
N TYR A 143 -12.90 -19.12 8.40
CA TYR A 143 -12.86 -19.80 7.10
C TYR A 143 -11.54 -19.58 6.36
N TYR A 144 -10.98 -18.36 6.39
CA TYR A 144 -9.89 -17.95 5.50
C TYR A 144 -8.49 -17.98 6.13
N TYR A 145 -8.39 -17.69 7.44
CA TYR A 145 -7.12 -17.54 8.16
C TYR A 145 -6.82 -18.64 9.18
N ILE A 146 -7.85 -19.22 9.83
CA ILE A 146 -7.64 -20.15 10.96
C ILE A 146 -7.81 -21.62 10.57
N LYS A 147 -8.45 -21.91 9.42
CA LYS A 147 -8.66 -23.28 8.94
C LYS A 147 -7.84 -23.53 7.67
N PRO A 148 -6.87 -24.46 7.67
CA PRO A 148 -5.99 -24.67 6.53
C PRO A 148 -6.74 -25.09 5.25
N PRO A 149 -6.37 -24.52 4.08
CA PRO A 149 -6.86 -24.97 2.79
C PRO A 149 -6.10 -26.22 2.35
N ALA A 150 -6.79 -27.35 2.21
CA ALA A 150 -6.18 -28.62 1.79
C ALA A 150 -6.79 -29.12 0.47
N PHE A 151 -5.96 -29.74 -0.38
CA PHE A 151 -6.42 -30.56 -1.49
C PHE A 151 -6.62 -31.99 -1.01
N HIS A 152 -7.84 -32.50 -1.15
CA HIS A 152 -8.21 -33.87 -0.78
C HIS A 152 -8.24 -34.70 -2.06
N ARG A 153 -7.33 -35.67 -2.19
CA ARG A 153 -7.35 -36.64 -3.29
C ARG A 153 -8.42 -37.71 -3.05
N ASP A 154 -8.84 -38.38 -4.11
CA ASP A 154 -9.85 -39.45 -4.07
C ASP A 154 -9.35 -40.70 -3.31
N ASP A 155 -8.04 -40.83 -3.10
CA ASP A 155 -7.40 -41.83 -2.23
C ASP A 155 -7.48 -41.49 -0.73
N GLY A 156 -8.03 -40.32 -0.37
CA GLY A 156 -8.15 -39.81 0.99
C GLY A 156 -6.91 -39.07 1.52
N THR A 157 -5.83 -38.96 0.74
CA THR A 157 -4.66 -38.16 1.11
C THR A 157 -4.96 -36.66 1.08
N GLN A 158 -4.32 -35.92 1.99
CA GLN A 158 -4.49 -34.47 2.11
C GLN A 158 -3.16 -33.78 1.83
N ILE A 159 -3.14 -32.95 0.79
CA ILE A 159 -1.97 -32.17 0.38
C ILE A 159 -2.18 -30.73 0.84
N PRO A 160 -1.18 -30.11 1.51
CA PRO A 160 -1.31 -28.73 1.97
C PRO A 160 -1.32 -27.75 0.79
N VAL A 161 -2.13 -26.69 0.90
CA VAL A 161 -2.20 -25.65 -0.13
C VAL A 161 -1.56 -24.37 0.40
N ARG A 162 -0.36 -24.04 -0.10
CA ARG A 162 0.40 -22.86 0.35
C ARG A 162 -0.37 -21.58 0.03
N THR A 163 -0.58 -20.72 1.03
CA THR A 163 -1.21 -19.41 0.81
C THR A 163 -0.18 -18.46 0.22
N MET A 164 -0.52 -17.85 -0.92
CA MET A 164 0.35 -16.95 -1.67
C MET A 164 -0.27 -15.55 -1.74
N ASP A 165 0.53 -14.53 -2.07
CA ASP A 165 0.07 -13.19 -2.43
C ASP A 165 0.17 -12.93 -3.96
N CYS A 166 -0.56 -11.93 -4.44
CA CYS A 166 -0.48 -11.43 -5.81
C CYS A 166 0.93 -11.06 -6.28
N GLN A 167 1.84 -10.61 -5.40
CA GLN A 167 3.22 -10.26 -5.73
C GLN A 167 4.25 -11.32 -5.32
N SER A 168 3.82 -12.51 -4.89
CA SER A 168 4.73 -13.56 -4.41
C SER A 168 5.20 -14.54 -5.50
N THR A 169 6.51 -14.75 -5.56
CA THR A 169 7.20 -15.84 -6.26
C THR A 169 7.06 -17.16 -5.49
N LEU A 170 7.29 -18.30 -6.16
CA LEU A 170 7.13 -19.62 -5.53
C LEU A 170 8.39 -20.08 -4.77
N PHE A 171 9.53 -20.09 -5.46
CA PHE A 171 10.85 -20.45 -4.92
C PHE A 171 11.93 -19.40 -5.17
N TRP A 172 11.74 -18.52 -6.15
CA TRP A 172 12.68 -17.43 -6.45
C TRP A 172 12.68 -16.37 -5.35
N LYS A 173 13.86 -15.93 -4.93
CA LYS A 173 14.08 -14.90 -3.92
C LYS A 173 14.35 -13.56 -4.60
N GLY A 174 13.66 -12.52 -4.15
CA GLY A 174 14.00 -11.12 -4.40
C GLY A 174 14.32 -10.73 -5.85
N LYS A 175 15.41 -9.97 -6.04
CA LYS A 175 15.93 -9.47 -7.33
C LYS A 175 17.41 -9.81 -7.48
N ASN A 176 17.92 -9.79 -8.71
CA ASN A 176 19.35 -9.84 -9.03
C ASN A 176 20.09 -11.00 -8.31
N ASN A 177 20.95 -10.68 -7.34
CA ASN A 177 21.77 -11.60 -6.54
C ASN A 177 21.05 -12.22 -5.32
N ASP A 178 19.78 -11.92 -5.05
CA ASP A 178 19.03 -12.47 -3.89
C ASP A 178 18.82 -14.00 -3.94
N CYS A 179 19.16 -14.65 -5.07
CA CYS A 179 19.25 -16.11 -5.22
C CYS A 179 20.68 -16.68 -5.11
N GLY A 180 21.68 -15.83 -4.85
CA GLY A 180 23.09 -16.17 -4.82
C GLY A 180 23.66 -16.67 -6.15
N ILE A 181 24.95 -16.98 -6.13
CA ILE A 181 25.69 -17.53 -7.28
C ILE A 181 24.99 -18.80 -7.81
N ASP A 182 24.85 -18.87 -9.13
CA ASP A 182 24.16 -19.91 -9.90
C ASP A 182 22.68 -20.13 -9.52
N ALA A 183 22.06 -19.14 -8.86
CA ALA A 183 20.75 -19.21 -8.24
C ALA A 183 20.60 -20.38 -7.24
N SER A 184 21.71 -20.77 -6.60
CA SER A 184 21.78 -21.92 -5.69
C SER A 184 20.83 -21.84 -4.49
N GLU A 185 20.47 -20.63 -4.05
CA GLU A 185 19.53 -20.40 -2.95
C GLU A 185 18.04 -20.48 -3.34
N CYS A 186 17.73 -20.65 -4.63
CA CYS A 186 16.39 -20.63 -5.21
C CYS A 186 15.98 -21.98 -5.85
N LEU A 187 16.63 -23.06 -5.41
CA LEU A 187 16.26 -24.44 -5.70
C LEU A 187 14.97 -24.82 -4.93
N PRO A 188 14.15 -25.78 -5.43
CA PRO A 188 14.34 -26.57 -6.65
C PRO A 188 13.91 -25.84 -7.93
N PHE A 189 14.52 -26.20 -9.07
CA PHE A 189 14.15 -25.68 -10.40
C PHE A 189 13.20 -26.62 -11.17
N GLU A 190 13.16 -27.91 -10.83
CA GLU A 190 12.46 -28.98 -11.54
C GLU A 190 11.90 -30.03 -10.55
N ASP A 191 11.01 -30.90 -11.03
CA ASP A 191 10.39 -32.07 -10.37
C ASP A 191 9.57 -31.84 -9.07
N GLU A 192 9.46 -30.60 -8.58
CA GLU A 192 8.63 -30.24 -7.43
C GLU A 192 7.18 -29.84 -7.83
N GLU A 193 6.18 -30.32 -7.08
CA GLU A 193 4.74 -30.04 -7.30
C GLU A 193 4.13 -29.32 -6.08
N VAL A 194 3.68 -28.07 -6.27
CA VAL A 194 3.09 -27.24 -5.20
C VAL A 194 1.64 -26.89 -5.52
N TYR A 195 0.77 -27.08 -4.54
CA TYR A 195 -0.61 -26.57 -4.58
C TYR A 195 -0.63 -25.19 -3.93
N ILE A 196 -1.12 -24.17 -4.64
CA ILE A 196 -1.19 -22.78 -4.16
C ILE A 196 -2.63 -22.31 -4.00
N ARG A 197 -2.87 -21.40 -3.05
CA ARG A 197 -4.11 -20.63 -2.89
C ARG A 197 -3.81 -19.16 -3.18
N CYS A 198 -4.48 -18.63 -4.19
CA CYS A 198 -4.32 -17.25 -4.66
C CYS A 198 -5.51 -16.37 -4.28
N PRO A 199 -5.25 -15.14 -3.77
CA PRO A 199 -6.30 -14.17 -3.46
C PRO A 199 -7.00 -13.61 -4.71
N ALA A 200 -8.11 -12.90 -4.48
CA ALA A 200 -8.76 -12.07 -5.48
C ALA A 200 -7.96 -10.77 -5.75
N LEU A 201 -8.31 -10.06 -6.83
CA LEU A 201 -7.77 -8.78 -7.28
C LEU A 201 -6.30 -8.80 -7.79
N CYS A 202 -5.70 -9.98 -7.97
CA CYS A 202 -4.35 -10.10 -8.56
C CYS A 202 -4.25 -9.66 -10.03
N ASP A 203 -5.36 -9.33 -10.71
CA ASP A 203 -5.34 -8.70 -12.04
C ASP A 203 -4.67 -7.31 -12.04
N ARG A 204 -4.62 -6.64 -10.88
CA ARG A 204 -3.93 -5.35 -10.70
C ARG A 204 -2.96 -5.34 -9.51
N SER A 205 -3.19 -6.17 -8.49
CA SER A 205 -2.25 -6.28 -7.36
C SER A 205 -0.94 -6.99 -7.74
N ALA A 206 -0.92 -7.82 -8.79
CA ALA A 206 0.32 -8.44 -9.31
C ALA A 206 1.15 -7.52 -10.23
N TRP A 207 0.85 -6.21 -10.26
CA TRP A 207 1.67 -5.25 -11.00
C TRP A 207 2.91 -4.86 -10.20
N THR A 208 4.05 -4.65 -10.86
CA THR A 208 5.23 -4.05 -10.23
C THR A 208 5.25 -2.53 -10.38
N TYR A 209 5.61 -1.83 -9.30
CA TYR A 209 5.64 -0.36 -9.17
C TYR A 209 7.03 0.18 -8.78
N SER A 210 8.03 -0.69 -8.60
CA SER A 210 9.45 -0.39 -8.79
C SER A 210 9.93 -1.12 -10.05
N ALA A 211 10.98 -0.64 -10.70
CA ALA A 211 11.54 -1.36 -11.85
C ALA A 211 12.08 -2.73 -11.40
N ILE A 212 11.85 -3.75 -12.23
CA ILE A 212 12.50 -5.06 -12.14
C ILE A 212 12.99 -5.39 -13.55
N ASN A 213 14.22 -5.87 -13.68
CA ASN A 213 14.84 -6.02 -14.99
C ASN A 213 14.68 -7.45 -15.50
N VAL A 214 14.33 -7.60 -16.78
CA VAL A 214 14.11 -8.88 -17.45
C VAL A 214 14.77 -8.81 -18.83
N GLY A 215 15.91 -9.48 -18.98
CA GLY A 215 16.73 -9.38 -20.19
C GLY A 215 17.22 -7.95 -20.44
N ASP A 216 16.95 -7.40 -21.62
CA ASP A 216 17.27 -6.01 -21.99
C ASP A 216 16.30 -4.96 -21.40
N ARG A 217 15.20 -5.39 -20.77
CA ARG A 217 14.06 -4.49 -20.47
C ARG A 217 13.89 -4.21 -18.99
N ARG A 218 13.69 -2.94 -18.64
CA ARG A 218 13.18 -2.50 -17.32
C ARG A 218 11.65 -2.66 -17.31
N VAL A 219 11.12 -3.48 -16.40
CA VAL A 219 9.69 -3.79 -16.27
C VAL A 219 9.12 -3.00 -15.10
N LYS A 220 8.17 -2.10 -15.40
CA LYS A 220 7.48 -1.22 -14.45
C LYS A 220 6.07 -0.91 -14.96
N TYR A 221 5.12 -0.69 -14.07
CA TYR A 221 3.71 -0.38 -14.38
C TYR A 221 3.00 -1.42 -15.28
N THR A 222 3.29 -2.70 -15.04
CA THR A 222 2.65 -3.86 -15.68
C THR A 222 2.67 -5.07 -14.73
N GLY A 223 1.89 -6.10 -15.03
CA GLY A 223 1.97 -7.41 -14.38
C GLY A 223 3.36 -8.03 -14.52
N PHE A 224 3.90 -8.62 -13.45
CA PHE A 224 5.20 -9.29 -13.45
C PHE A 224 5.07 -10.79 -13.73
N GLU A 225 4.52 -11.11 -14.90
CA GLU A 225 4.46 -12.45 -15.47
C GLU A 225 5.37 -12.55 -16.70
N ILE A 226 6.32 -13.48 -16.69
CA ILE A 226 7.32 -13.65 -17.76
C ILE A 226 7.03 -14.96 -18.50
N GLY A 227 6.76 -14.89 -19.80
CA GLY A 227 6.38 -16.04 -20.63
C GLY A 227 4.96 -16.53 -20.41
N GLY A 228 4.80 -17.85 -20.35
CA GLY A 228 3.53 -18.51 -20.06
C GLY A 228 2.37 -18.14 -21.00
N GLY A 229 1.21 -17.84 -20.41
CA GLY A 229 -0.07 -17.75 -21.11
C GLY A 229 -0.85 -19.07 -21.12
N GLU A 230 -2.11 -18.99 -21.51
CA GLU A 230 -3.07 -20.11 -21.53
C GLU A 230 -2.68 -21.23 -22.50
N LEU A 231 -2.84 -22.49 -22.07
CA LEU A 231 -2.70 -23.72 -22.86
C LEU A 231 -3.77 -24.73 -22.41
N HIS A 232 -4.26 -25.60 -23.31
CA HIS A 232 -5.18 -26.69 -22.94
C HIS A 232 -4.78 -28.00 -23.62
N GLU A 233 -3.66 -28.57 -23.15
CA GLU A 233 -3.05 -29.78 -23.71
C GLU A 233 -2.86 -30.80 -22.58
N ASP A 234 -3.51 -31.96 -22.68
CA ASP A 234 -3.55 -33.02 -21.66
C ASP A 234 -3.80 -32.50 -20.22
N GLU A 235 -2.83 -32.56 -19.32
CA GLU A 235 -2.94 -32.01 -17.96
C GLU A 235 -2.65 -30.50 -17.87
N LYS A 236 -2.01 -29.90 -18.88
CA LYS A 236 -1.49 -28.53 -18.83
C LYS A 236 -2.60 -27.49 -18.99
N LEU A 237 -2.46 -26.40 -18.24
CA LEU A 237 -3.31 -25.21 -18.26
C LEU A 237 -2.54 -23.93 -18.68
N SER A 238 -1.21 -24.01 -18.75
CA SER A 238 -0.36 -22.91 -19.25
C SER A 238 0.86 -23.43 -19.99
N TYR A 239 1.46 -22.55 -20.80
CA TYR A 239 2.88 -22.62 -21.13
C TYR A 239 3.74 -22.36 -19.86
N PRO A 240 5.04 -22.69 -19.86
CA PRO A 240 5.93 -22.37 -18.75
C PRO A 240 6.10 -20.85 -18.55
N TYR A 241 5.92 -20.40 -17.31
CA TYR A 241 6.35 -19.09 -16.83
C TYR A 241 7.76 -19.16 -16.26
N ARG A 242 8.51 -18.06 -16.28
CA ARG A 242 9.84 -17.97 -15.64
C ARG A 242 9.69 -18.01 -14.11
N GLY A 243 10.61 -18.68 -13.40
CA GLY A 243 10.48 -19.00 -11.97
C GLY A 243 10.34 -17.82 -11.01
N ASP A 244 10.75 -16.63 -11.45
CA ASP A 244 10.64 -15.32 -10.80
C ASP A 244 9.33 -14.58 -11.10
N SER A 245 8.46 -15.12 -11.95
CA SER A 245 7.12 -14.56 -12.20
C SER A 245 6.27 -14.59 -10.94
N PHE A 246 5.48 -13.54 -10.71
CA PHE A 246 4.52 -13.50 -9.60
C PHE A 246 3.44 -14.59 -9.78
N THR A 247 3.49 -15.62 -8.94
CA THR A 247 2.77 -16.89 -9.15
C THR A 247 1.26 -16.70 -9.28
N CYS A 248 0.66 -15.82 -8.47
CA CYS A 248 -0.77 -15.52 -8.53
C CYS A 248 -1.16 -14.53 -9.64
N GLY A 249 -0.23 -13.68 -10.09
CA GLY A 249 -0.39 -12.92 -11.34
C GLY A 249 -0.45 -13.86 -12.55
N ALA A 250 0.55 -14.74 -12.67
CA ALA A 250 0.62 -15.79 -13.69
C ALA A 250 -0.62 -16.72 -13.69
N ALA A 251 -1.16 -17.06 -12.51
CA ALA A 251 -2.38 -17.86 -12.39
C ALA A 251 -3.63 -17.15 -12.94
N VAL A 252 -3.73 -15.83 -12.79
CA VAL A 252 -4.80 -15.00 -13.39
C VAL A 252 -4.52 -14.73 -14.87
N HIS A 253 -3.26 -14.58 -15.28
CA HIS A 253 -2.85 -14.40 -16.68
C HIS A 253 -3.17 -15.65 -17.54
N ALA A 254 -2.85 -16.85 -17.06
CA ALA A 254 -3.33 -18.11 -17.65
C ALA A 254 -4.84 -18.34 -17.41
N GLY A 255 -5.43 -17.60 -16.47
CA GLY A 255 -6.84 -17.70 -16.05
C GLY A 255 -7.23 -19.08 -15.50
N VAL A 256 -6.28 -19.69 -14.79
CA VAL A 256 -6.47 -20.83 -13.86
C VAL A 256 -7.21 -20.35 -12.61
N VAL A 257 -6.91 -19.12 -12.18
CA VAL A 257 -7.54 -18.43 -11.04
C VAL A 257 -8.37 -17.25 -11.54
N SER A 258 -9.50 -16.98 -10.89
CA SER A 258 -10.39 -15.85 -11.19
C SER A 258 -10.04 -14.64 -10.30
N PRO A 259 -9.84 -13.43 -10.87
CA PRO A 259 -9.52 -12.24 -10.08
C PRO A 259 -10.70 -11.74 -9.24
N PHE A 260 -11.92 -12.27 -9.42
CA PHE A 260 -13.10 -11.90 -8.65
C PHE A 260 -13.34 -12.79 -7.42
N THR A 261 -12.72 -13.97 -7.36
CA THR A 261 -13.01 -15.00 -6.35
C THR A 261 -11.77 -15.61 -5.71
N GLY A 262 -10.58 -15.28 -6.20
CA GLY A 262 -9.39 -16.10 -5.94
C GLY A 262 -9.61 -17.53 -6.44
N GLY A 263 -8.79 -18.46 -5.94
CA GLY A 263 -8.87 -19.88 -6.24
C GLY A 263 -7.62 -20.64 -5.81
N CYS A 264 -7.61 -21.95 -6.06
CA CYS A 264 -6.41 -22.77 -5.94
C CYS A 264 -5.90 -23.20 -7.31
N GLY A 265 -4.58 -23.43 -7.41
CA GLY A 265 -3.93 -24.00 -8.60
C GLY A 265 -2.89 -25.05 -8.23
N ARG A 266 -2.64 -25.99 -9.14
CA ARG A 266 -1.53 -26.96 -9.07
C ARG A 266 -0.41 -26.45 -9.96
N VAL A 267 0.76 -26.23 -9.37
CA VAL A 267 1.96 -25.72 -10.04
C VAL A 267 2.99 -26.84 -10.07
N VAL A 268 3.62 -27.06 -11.22
CA VAL A 268 4.71 -28.03 -11.38
C VAL A 268 5.94 -27.31 -11.91
N MET A 269 7.09 -27.53 -11.25
CA MET A 269 8.38 -26.99 -11.68
C MET A 269 8.91 -27.76 -12.90
N THR A 270 9.29 -27.03 -13.96
CA THR A 270 9.59 -27.56 -15.29
C THR A 270 11.04 -27.33 -15.74
N GLY A 271 11.94 -26.95 -14.83
CA GLY A 271 13.37 -26.79 -15.12
C GLY A 271 13.68 -25.62 -16.05
N ALA A 272 14.78 -25.72 -16.79
CA ALA A 272 15.26 -24.66 -17.66
C ALA A 272 14.59 -24.64 -19.04
N GLN A 273 14.17 -23.44 -19.47
CA GLN A 273 13.68 -23.17 -20.84
C GLN A 273 14.73 -22.38 -21.63
N GLU A 274 14.61 -22.36 -22.96
CA GLU A 274 15.51 -21.62 -23.88
C GLU A 274 15.04 -20.20 -24.22
N ALA A 275 13.76 -19.92 -23.99
CA ALA A 275 13.11 -18.62 -24.16
C ALA A 275 11.71 -18.65 -23.52
N PHE A 276 11.17 -17.48 -23.24
CA PHE A 276 9.84 -17.25 -22.70
C PHE A 276 9.10 -16.28 -23.62
N GLU A 277 8.20 -16.81 -24.47
CA GLU A 277 7.46 -15.98 -25.43
C GLU A 277 6.39 -15.13 -24.74
N SER A 278 6.32 -13.84 -25.11
CA SER A 278 5.22 -12.96 -24.70
C SER A 278 3.90 -13.48 -25.26
N ARG A 279 2.94 -13.81 -24.39
CA ARG A 279 1.60 -14.29 -24.76
C ARG A 279 0.52 -13.40 -24.16
N LYS A 280 -0.67 -13.46 -24.75
CA LYS A 280 -1.84 -12.69 -24.29
C LYS A 280 -2.51 -13.37 -23.10
N GLY A 281 -2.73 -12.62 -22.03
CA GLY A 281 -3.39 -13.10 -20.83
C GLY A 281 -4.92 -12.97 -20.82
N ARG A 282 -5.55 -13.76 -19.96
CA ARG A 282 -6.97 -13.68 -19.62
C ARG A 282 -7.27 -12.47 -18.72
N TYR A 283 -8.57 -12.19 -18.52
CA TYR A 283 -9.10 -11.14 -17.64
C TYR A 283 -8.59 -9.70 -17.87
N ARG A 284 -7.99 -9.41 -19.03
CA ARG A 284 -7.34 -8.11 -19.37
C ARG A 284 -6.04 -7.81 -18.61
N THR A 285 -5.34 -8.84 -18.12
CA THR A 285 -3.98 -8.73 -17.57
C THR A 285 -3.02 -8.05 -18.56
N GLY A 286 -2.98 -8.53 -19.81
CA GLY A 286 -2.32 -7.85 -20.93
C GLY A 286 -1.60 -8.80 -21.86
N MET A 287 -0.33 -8.50 -22.10
CA MET A 287 0.67 -9.39 -22.70
C MET A 287 1.76 -9.62 -21.64
N SER A 288 2.17 -10.87 -21.41
CA SER A 288 3.28 -11.18 -20.52
C SER A 288 4.61 -10.60 -21.02
N VAL A 289 5.57 -10.43 -20.12
CA VAL A 289 6.94 -10.05 -20.47
C VAL A 289 7.60 -11.19 -21.26
N GLY A 290 8.22 -10.87 -22.39
CA GLY A 290 9.02 -11.84 -23.14
C GLY A 290 10.49 -11.80 -22.71
N PHE A 291 11.16 -12.95 -22.72
CA PHE A 291 12.60 -13.09 -22.42
C PHE A 291 13.22 -14.05 -23.44
N ASP A 292 14.05 -13.54 -24.36
CA ASP A 292 14.61 -14.29 -25.50
C ASP A 292 15.96 -14.96 -25.17
N SER A 293 16.05 -15.56 -23.98
CA SER A 293 17.20 -16.41 -23.62
C SER A 293 16.83 -17.48 -22.58
N PHE A 294 17.81 -18.31 -22.26
CA PHE A 294 17.66 -19.40 -21.30
C PHE A 294 17.64 -18.90 -19.85
N PHE A 295 16.89 -19.58 -18.99
CA PHE A 295 16.80 -19.29 -17.56
C PHE A 295 16.64 -20.61 -16.77
N PRO A 296 17.27 -20.76 -15.57
CA PRO A 296 17.34 -22.03 -14.84
C PRO A 296 15.99 -22.63 -14.41
N SER A 297 15.01 -21.79 -14.07
CA SER A 297 13.79 -22.19 -13.36
C SER A 297 12.52 -21.76 -14.10
N SER A 298 11.56 -22.67 -14.22
CA SER A 298 10.24 -22.38 -14.80
C SER A 298 9.15 -23.20 -14.13
N PHE A 299 7.91 -22.75 -14.24
CA PHE A 299 6.75 -23.48 -13.76
C PHE A 299 5.58 -23.43 -14.74
N GLU A 300 4.78 -24.50 -14.78
CA GLU A 300 3.52 -24.56 -15.50
C GLU A 300 2.35 -24.88 -14.56
N PHE A 301 1.17 -24.39 -14.90
CA PHE A 301 -0.06 -24.78 -14.21
C PHE A 301 -0.61 -26.08 -14.81
N ARG A 302 -1.05 -27.00 -13.95
CA ARG A 302 -1.74 -28.24 -14.35
C ARG A 302 -3.13 -28.36 -13.73
N LYS A 303 -3.93 -29.25 -14.31
CA LYS A 303 -5.28 -29.59 -13.84
C LYS A 303 -5.21 -30.21 -12.44
N LEU A 304 -6.14 -29.79 -11.59
CA LEU A 304 -6.46 -30.44 -10.33
C LEU A 304 -7.28 -31.71 -10.65
N LEU A 305 -6.60 -32.85 -10.74
CA LEU A 305 -7.19 -34.15 -11.06
C LEU A 305 -7.35 -35.00 -9.80
N ASN A 306 -8.33 -35.92 -9.83
CA ASN A 306 -8.54 -36.98 -8.84
C ASN A 306 -8.66 -36.46 -7.38
N GLY A 307 -9.47 -35.42 -7.18
CA GLY A 307 -9.70 -34.82 -5.87
C GLY A 307 -10.44 -33.48 -5.91
N TYR A 308 -10.59 -32.84 -4.74
CA TYR A 308 -11.19 -31.51 -4.59
C TYR A 308 -10.40 -30.61 -3.62
N SER A 309 -10.34 -29.32 -3.92
CA SER A 309 -9.65 -28.33 -3.08
C SER A 309 -10.61 -27.64 -2.10
N SER A 310 -10.20 -27.52 -0.84
CA SER A 310 -10.98 -26.86 0.22
C SER A 310 -10.47 -25.44 0.53
N ARG A 311 -11.38 -24.52 0.86
CA ARG A 311 -11.09 -23.13 1.34
C ARG A 311 -10.29 -22.24 0.38
N CYS A 312 -10.42 -22.50 -0.93
CA CYS A 312 -9.72 -21.81 -2.01
C CYS A 312 -10.25 -20.42 -2.37
N TYR A 313 -11.51 -20.12 -2.05
CA TYR A 313 -12.15 -18.88 -2.49
C TYR A 313 -11.86 -17.74 -1.49
N ASP A 314 -11.53 -16.58 -2.04
CA ASP A 314 -11.25 -15.36 -1.29
C ASP A 314 -12.57 -14.68 -0.86
N PRO A 315 -12.80 -14.46 0.44
CA PRO A 315 -14.05 -13.90 0.93
C PRO A 315 -14.17 -12.38 0.79
N ARG A 316 -13.15 -11.64 0.29
CA ARG A 316 -13.14 -10.17 0.37
C ARG A 316 -14.33 -9.49 -0.31
N ILE A 317 -14.77 -9.97 -1.48
CA ILE A 317 -15.94 -9.42 -2.17
C ILE A 317 -17.24 -9.81 -1.45
N PRO A 318 -17.49 -11.08 -1.08
CA PRO A 318 -18.60 -11.45 -0.19
C PRO A 318 -18.69 -10.63 1.12
N VAL A 319 -17.56 -10.42 1.81
CA VAL A 319 -17.47 -9.63 3.05
C VAL A 319 -17.81 -8.16 2.80
N LEU A 320 -17.24 -7.57 1.75
CA LEU A 320 -17.51 -6.18 1.34
C LEU A 320 -18.99 -5.96 1.02
N VAL A 321 -19.59 -6.85 0.21
CA VAL A 321 -21.02 -6.80 -0.12
C VAL A 321 -21.89 -6.99 1.13
N ALA A 322 -21.54 -7.91 2.02
CA ALA A 322 -22.25 -8.10 3.29
C ALA A 322 -22.18 -6.85 4.16
N ASN A 323 -21.02 -6.21 4.31
CA ASN A 323 -20.86 -4.98 5.08
C ASN A 323 -21.65 -3.79 4.50
N ILE A 324 -21.70 -3.68 3.16
CA ILE A 324 -22.54 -2.67 2.48
C ILE A 324 -24.03 -2.94 2.75
N VAL A 325 -24.51 -4.17 2.55
CA VAL A 325 -25.93 -4.52 2.70
C VAL A 325 -26.39 -4.41 4.16
N LEU A 326 -25.56 -4.84 5.12
CA LEU A 326 -25.87 -4.80 6.56
C LEU A 326 -25.71 -3.38 7.14
N GLY A 327 -24.70 -2.62 6.72
CA GLY A 327 -24.45 -1.26 7.18
C GLY A 327 -25.50 -0.25 6.72
N LEU A 328 -26.12 -0.47 5.55
CA LEU A 328 -27.13 0.42 4.96
C LEU A 328 -28.33 0.72 5.89
N PRO A 329 -29.09 -0.27 6.41
CA PRO A 329 -30.21 -0.01 7.33
C PRO A 329 -29.74 0.61 8.66
N VAL A 330 -28.55 0.25 9.16
CA VAL A 330 -28.00 0.85 10.39
C VAL A 330 -27.72 2.33 10.18
N PHE A 331 -27.00 2.70 9.10
CA PHE A 331 -26.66 4.10 8.84
C PHE A 331 -27.90 4.96 8.54
N TYR A 332 -28.94 4.37 7.93
CA TYR A 332 -30.23 5.02 7.74
C TYR A 332 -30.99 5.29 9.06
N LEU A 333 -31.21 4.24 9.86
CA LEU A 333 -32.12 4.28 11.01
C LEU A 333 -31.51 4.90 12.28
N SER A 334 -30.19 4.85 12.44
CA SER A 334 -29.49 5.27 13.67
C SER A 334 -29.27 6.79 13.78
N GLU A 335 -28.93 7.24 15.00
CA GLU A 335 -28.33 8.56 15.26
C GLU A 335 -27.06 8.74 14.42
N GLY A 336 -26.74 9.97 14.02
CA GLY A 336 -25.51 10.25 13.26
C GLY A 336 -24.22 9.78 13.95
N LEU A 337 -24.19 9.83 15.29
CA LEU A 337 -23.06 9.37 16.11
C LEU A 337 -22.85 7.85 16.03
N TYR A 338 -23.89 7.05 16.32
CA TYR A 338 -23.78 5.59 16.30
C TYR A 338 -23.58 5.07 14.88
N GLY A 339 -24.26 5.66 13.89
CA GLY A 339 -24.08 5.30 12.48
C GLY A 339 -22.67 5.59 11.97
N TYR A 340 -22.07 6.71 12.38
CA TYR A 340 -20.67 7.03 12.05
C TYR A 340 -19.71 5.97 12.61
N TRP A 341 -19.74 5.74 13.93
CA TRP A 341 -18.81 4.79 14.58
C TRP A 341 -18.97 3.35 14.11
N ILE A 342 -20.21 2.86 13.95
CA ILE A 342 -20.42 1.48 13.48
C ILE A 342 -19.92 1.31 12.05
N LEU A 343 -20.12 2.30 11.17
CA LEU A 343 -19.66 2.17 9.78
C LEU A 343 -18.15 2.38 9.63
N THR A 344 -17.52 3.27 10.42
CA THR A 344 -16.05 3.43 10.38
C THR A 344 -15.34 2.18 10.93
N ILE A 345 -15.85 1.58 12.01
CA ILE A 345 -15.35 0.31 12.54
C ILE A 345 -15.56 -0.82 11.51
N ALA A 346 -16.75 -0.95 10.91
CA ALA A 346 -17.04 -1.98 9.92
C ALA A 346 -16.18 -1.82 8.65
N GLY A 347 -15.97 -0.59 8.16
CA GLY A 347 -15.08 -0.29 7.05
C GLY A 347 -13.62 -0.62 7.35
N TYR A 348 -13.14 -0.26 8.55
CA TYR A 348 -11.78 -0.60 9.01
C TYR A 348 -11.55 -2.12 9.12
N VAL A 349 -12.49 -2.86 9.72
CA VAL A 349 -12.45 -4.33 9.83
C VAL A 349 -12.52 -4.99 8.44
N THR A 350 -13.32 -4.44 7.52
CA THR A 350 -13.38 -4.91 6.11
C THR A 350 -12.04 -4.70 5.40
N LEU A 351 -11.35 -3.60 5.67
CA LEU A 351 -10.03 -3.31 5.11
C LEU A 351 -8.95 -4.25 5.66
N VAL A 352 -8.67 -4.15 6.96
CA VAL A 352 -7.48 -4.73 7.59
C VAL A 352 -7.48 -6.26 7.63
N PHE A 353 -8.65 -6.90 7.56
CA PHE A 353 -8.78 -8.36 7.56
C PHE A 353 -9.18 -8.98 6.22
N PHE A 354 -9.49 -8.20 5.16
CA PHE A 354 -10.00 -8.81 3.92
C PHE A 354 -9.64 -8.06 2.65
N LEU A 355 -9.96 -6.77 2.58
CA LEU A 355 -9.88 -6.04 1.31
C LEU A 355 -8.44 -5.66 0.96
N ASP A 356 -7.64 -5.26 1.95
CA ASP A 356 -6.25 -4.84 1.81
C ASP A 356 -5.46 -5.13 3.11
N PRO A 357 -5.28 -6.41 3.50
CA PRO A 357 -4.63 -6.78 4.75
C PRO A 357 -3.12 -6.44 4.72
N PRO A 358 -2.54 -5.89 5.81
CA PRO A 358 -1.18 -5.37 5.80
C PRO A 358 -0.08 -6.44 5.87
N ILE A 359 -0.41 -7.68 6.21
CA ILE A 359 0.49 -8.83 6.15
C ILE A 359 -0.25 -10.06 5.57
N ILE A 360 0.52 -10.97 4.98
CA ILE A 360 0.06 -12.31 4.60
C ILE A 360 -0.04 -13.14 5.88
N VAL A 361 -1.08 -13.99 5.98
CA VAL A 361 -1.26 -14.95 7.07
C VAL A 361 -1.31 -16.33 6.46
N ASP A 362 -0.43 -17.23 6.90
CA ASP A 362 -0.49 -18.65 6.53
C ASP A 362 -1.36 -19.42 7.54
N PRO A 363 -2.49 -20.02 7.14
CA PRO A 363 -3.33 -20.85 8.01
C PRO A 363 -2.71 -22.16 8.50
N TYR A 364 -1.47 -22.49 8.09
CA TYR A 364 -0.69 -23.59 8.65
C TYR A 364 0.08 -23.21 9.91
N ASP A 365 0.33 -21.91 10.12
CA ASP A 365 0.86 -21.40 11.39
C ASP A 365 -0.29 -21.13 12.37
N ASN A 366 -0.26 -21.82 13.51
CA ASN A 366 -1.25 -21.64 14.58
C ASN A 366 -1.21 -20.23 15.19
N GLU A 367 -0.05 -19.55 15.14
CA GLU A 367 0.10 -18.19 15.64
C GLU A 367 -0.06 -17.13 14.53
N GLY A 368 -0.01 -17.49 13.25
CA GLY A 368 0.11 -16.56 12.11
C GLY A 368 -1.01 -15.51 11.99
N PHE A 369 -2.20 -15.77 12.52
CA PHE A 369 -3.28 -14.77 12.58
C PHE A 369 -3.09 -13.74 13.71
N SER A 370 -2.36 -14.08 14.77
CA SER A 370 -2.18 -13.22 15.96
C SER A 370 -1.38 -11.94 15.66
N PRO A 371 -0.29 -11.95 14.85
CA PRO A 371 0.34 -10.73 14.37
C PRO A 371 -0.62 -9.80 13.61
N LEU A 372 -1.48 -10.35 12.73
CA LEU A 372 -2.46 -9.55 11.99
C LEU A 372 -3.50 -8.90 12.92
N LEU A 373 -3.97 -9.66 13.91
CA LEU A 373 -4.88 -9.14 14.95
C LEU A 373 -4.22 -8.06 15.82
N SER A 374 -2.95 -8.25 16.19
CA SER A 374 -2.16 -7.26 16.95
C SER A 374 -1.98 -5.95 16.17
N LEU A 375 -1.54 -6.03 14.91
CA LEU A 375 -1.43 -4.89 14.00
C LEU A 375 -2.77 -4.17 13.80
N ALA A 376 -3.87 -4.93 13.71
CA ALA A 376 -5.21 -4.35 13.59
C ALA A 376 -5.62 -3.54 14.83
N PHE A 377 -5.21 -3.92 16.05
CA PHE A 377 -5.45 -3.13 17.26
C PHE A 377 -4.46 -1.95 17.40
N GLN A 378 -3.17 -2.14 17.10
CA GLN A 378 -2.16 -1.08 17.06
C GLN A 378 -2.65 0.11 16.22
N ARG A 379 -3.06 -0.16 14.97
CA ARG A 379 -3.52 0.86 14.02
C ARG A 379 -4.87 1.46 14.39
N PHE A 380 -5.75 0.69 15.03
CA PHE A 380 -7.08 1.17 15.37
C PHE A 380 -7.10 2.24 16.47
N LEU A 381 -6.22 2.17 17.47
CA LEU A 381 -6.29 3.09 18.61
C LEU A 381 -5.97 4.57 18.24
N PRO A 382 -4.88 4.90 17.52
CA PRO A 382 -4.64 6.27 17.06
C PRO A 382 -5.65 6.67 15.97
N LEU A 383 -6.10 5.74 15.13
CA LEU A 383 -7.16 5.98 14.16
C LEU A 383 -8.49 6.36 14.82
N ALA A 384 -8.86 5.73 15.93
CA ALA A 384 -10.05 6.08 16.70
C ALA A 384 -9.95 7.50 17.27
N PHE A 385 -8.78 7.93 17.76
CA PHE A 385 -8.57 9.32 18.16
C PHE A 385 -8.73 10.29 16.97
N VAL A 386 -8.13 10.00 15.82
CA VAL A 386 -8.30 10.81 14.59
C VAL A 386 -9.77 10.87 14.16
N LEU A 387 -10.50 9.74 14.14
CA LEU A 387 -11.93 9.70 13.81
C LEU A 387 -12.76 10.50 14.81
N TYR A 388 -12.42 10.50 16.10
CA TYR A 388 -13.07 11.34 17.11
C TYR A 388 -12.82 12.84 16.87
N VAL A 389 -11.60 13.24 16.48
CA VAL A 389 -11.30 14.63 16.10
C VAL A 389 -12.06 15.03 14.83
N LEU A 390 -12.04 14.21 13.78
CA LEU A 390 -12.81 14.45 12.55
C LEU A 390 -14.32 14.51 12.81
N TRP A 391 -14.84 13.72 13.75
CA TRP A 391 -16.20 13.81 14.25
C TRP A 391 -16.46 15.17 14.93
N LYS A 392 -15.71 15.53 15.97
CA LYS A 392 -15.89 16.79 16.72
C LYS A 392 -15.77 18.02 15.81
N CYS A 393 -14.77 18.06 14.92
CA CYS A 393 -14.45 19.23 14.10
C CYS A 393 -15.31 19.38 12.84
N SER A 394 -15.85 18.29 12.27
CA SER A 394 -16.56 18.33 10.98
C SER A 394 -17.82 17.46 10.95
N VAL A 395 -17.68 16.14 11.10
CA VAL A 395 -18.76 15.19 10.77
C VAL A 395 -19.97 15.31 11.72
N ARG A 396 -19.76 15.67 12.99
CA ARG A 396 -20.84 15.98 13.94
C ARG A 396 -21.76 17.07 13.42
N ARG A 397 -21.20 18.13 12.78
CA ARG A 397 -21.99 19.26 12.29
C ARG A 397 -22.94 18.84 11.17
N THR A 398 -22.50 17.91 10.32
CA THR A 398 -23.21 17.44 9.13
C THR A 398 -24.22 16.34 9.47
N LEU A 399 -23.84 15.35 10.30
CA LEU A 399 -24.69 14.19 10.60
C LEU A 399 -25.63 14.37 11.80
N THR A 400 -25.30 15.20 12.80
CA THR A 400 -26.21 15.48 13.93
C THR A 400 -27.42 16.27 13.45
N ASN A 401 -28.62 15.76 13.70
CA ASN A 401 -29.88 16.30 13.15
C ASN A 401 -29.80 16.54 11.63
N GLY A 402 -29.06 15.67 10.93
CA GLY A 402 -28.94 15.65 9.48
C GLY A 402 -30.02 14.76 8.83
N SER A 403 -30.24 14.95 7.53
CA SER A 403 -31.21 14.16 6.74
C SER A 403 -30.80 12.68 6.66
N PRO A 404 -31.66 11.72 7.08
CA PRO A 404 -31.43 10.29 6.87
C PRO A 404 -31.33 9.88 5.39
N LEU A 405 -32.06 10.56 4.49
CA LEU A 405 -31.98 10.30 3.06
C LEU A 405 -30.64 10.78 2.47
N ALA A 406 -30.14 11.95 2.87
CA ALA A 406 -28.81 12.43 2.46
C ALA A 406 -27.67 11.56 3.04
N LYS A 407 -27.83 11.04 4.26
CA LYS A 407 -26.91 10.02 4.81
C LYS A 407 -26.77 8.84 3.84
N VAL A 408 -27.88 8.25 3.43
CA VAL A 408 -27.90 7.04 2.59
C VAL A 408 -27.53 7.30 1.12
N VAL A 409 -27.97 8.42 0.54
CA VAL A 409 -27.79 8.70 -0.90
C VAL A 409 -26.46 9.39 -1.20
N CYS A 410 -25.91 10.16 -0.25
CA CYS A 410 -24.72 10.97 -0.50
C CYS A 410 -23.49 10.54 0.31
N TRP A 411 -23.60 10.31 1.62
CA TRP A 411 -22.43 10.01 2.45
C TRP A 411 -22.05 8.52 2.43
N PHE A 412 -23.04 7.63 2.53
CA PHE A 412 -22.83 6.18 2.56
C PHE A 412 -22.18 5.61 1.28
N PRO A 413 -22.56 6.00 0.05
CA PRO A 413 -21.97 5.42 -1.16
C PRO A 413 -20.56 5.96 -1.41
N THR A 414 -20.31 7.24 -1.12
CA THR A 414 -18.97 7.83 -1.26
C THR A 414 -18.02 7.33 -0.17
N PHE A 415 -18.51 7.07 1.05
CA PHE A 415 -17.76 6.38 2.10
C PHE A 415 -17.23 5.03 1.62
N TRP A 416 -18.11 4.15 1.12
CA TRP A 416 -17.65 2.86 0.61
C TRP A 416 -16.73 3.02 -0.60
N LEU A 417 -16.99 3.97 -1.50
CA LEU A 417 -16.13 4.27 -2.65
C LEU A 417 -14.70 4.70 -2.23
N GLY A 418 -14.55 5.42 -1.11
CA GLY A 418 -13.26 5.77 -0.52
C GLY A 418 -12.61 4.65 0.32
N VAL A 419 -13.41 3.80 0.98
CA VAL A 419 -12.92 2.57 1.65
C VAL A 419 -12.36 1.59 0.62
N MET A 420 -13.03 1.44 -0.52
CA MET A 420 -12.63 0.54 -1.63
C MET A 420 -11.49 1.09 -2.50
N ASN A 421 -10.58 1.92 -1.96
CA ASN A 421 -9.55 2.65 -2.72
C ASN A 421 -8.74 1.75 -3.68
N ASN A 422 -8.40 0.53 -3.25
CA ASN A 422 -7.66 -0.46 -4.03
C ASN A 422 -8.44 -1.09 -5.19
N VAL A 423 -9.77 -0.97 -5.19
CA VAL A 423 -10.66 -1.34 -6.30
C VAL A 423 -11.08 -0.12 -7.12
N THR A 424 -11.11 1.08 -6.53
CA THR A 424 -11.63 2.31 -7.16
C THR A 424 -10.54 3.22 -7.72
N PHE A 425 -9.65 3.74 -6.89
CA PHE A 425 -8.69 4.79 -7.24
C PHE A 425 -7.29 4.27 -7.60
N ASP A 426 -6.78 3.23 -6.94
CA ASP A 426 -5.45 2.65 -7.25
C ASP A 426 -5.41 1.93 -8.61
N ARG A 427 -6.58 1.76 -9.23
CA ARG A 427 -6.74 1.29 -10.62
C ARG A 427 -6.52 2.40 -11.66
N LEU A 428 -6.48 3.67 -11.25
CA LEU A 428 -6.07 4.78 -12.12
C LEU A 428 -4.55 4.69 -12.40
N PRO A 429 -4.05 5.21 -13.54
CA PRO A 429 -2.62 5.22 -13.84
C PRO A 429 -1.94 6.38 -13.09
N VAL A 430 -1.82 6.29 -11.76
CA VAL A 430 -1.06 7.25 -10.94
C VAL A 430 -0.38 6.50 -9.78
N ASP A 431 0.95 6.45 -9.78
CA ASP A 431 1.75 5.91 -8.67
C ASP A 431 2.41 7.03 -7.83
N ARG A 432 3.26 7.85 -8.47
CA ARG A 432 3.98 8.96 -7.85
C ARG A 432 3.79 10.22 -8.68
N LEU A 433 3.76 11.39 -8.04
CA LEU A 433 3.57 12.67 -8.72
C LEU A 433 4.90 13.27 -9.26
N THR A 434 5.85 12.42 -9.65
CA THR A 434 7.13 12.84 -10.23
C THR A 434 6.99 13.04 -11.75
N ILE A 435 7.84 13.90 -12.34
CA ILE A 435 7.80 14.14 -13.80
C ILE A 435 8.30 12.92 -14.59
N THR A 436 9.10 12.04 -13.98
CA THR A 436 9.58 10.79 -14.59
C THR A 436 8.47 9.74 -14.63
N ASP A 437 7.86 9.43 -13.48
CA ASP A 437 6.84 8.38 -13.39
C ASP A 437 5.59 8.75 -14.21
N LEU A 438 5.23 10.04 -14.29
CA LEU A 438 4.11 10.51 -15.15
C LEU A 438 4.39 10.42 -16.66
N LYS A 439 5.65 10.37 -17.10
CA LYS A 439 6.03 10.12 -18.50
C LYS A 439 6.07 8.63 -18.82
N GLU A 440 6.53 7.83 -17.87
CA GLU A 440 6.64 6.37 -18.00
C GLU A 440 5.27 5.67 -17.95
N GLN A 441 4.38 6.13 -17.05
CA GLN A 441 3.08 5.51 -16.86
C GLN A 441 2.04 5.99 -17.88
N ALA A 442 1.66 5.09 -18.80
CA ALA A 442 0.70 5.39 -19.86
C ALA A 442 -0.65 5.94 -19.33
N GLY A 443 -1.02 7.13 -19.80
CA GLY A 443 -2.26 7.82 -19.42
C GLY A 443 -2.19 8.66 -18.14
N ALA A 444 -1.06 8.68 -17.43
CA ALA A 444 -0.97 9.32 -16.11
C ALA A 444 -1.22 10.83 -16.11
N PHE A 445 -0.74 11.57 -17.12
CA PHE A 445 -1.05 13.00 -17.26
C PHE A 445 -2.56 13.29 -17.36
N LEU A 446 -3.33 12.43 -18.04
CA LEU A 446 -4.79 12.58 -18.14
C LEU A 446 -5.48 12.25 -16.82
N ALA A 447 -5.02 11.19 -16.12
CA ALA A 447 -5.53 10.82 -14.81
C ALA A 447 -5.28 11.93 -13.78
N VAL A 448 -4.02 12.37 -13.60
CA VAL A 448 -3.64 13.46 -12.70
C VAL A 448 -4.38 14.76 -13.05
N GLY A 449 -4.46 15.12 -14.35
CA GLY A 449 -5.22 16.30 -14.79
C GLY A 449 -6.70 16.26 -14.37
N SER A 450 -7.36 15.12 -14.55
CA SER A 450 -8.76 14.94 -14.16
C SER A 450 -8.97 14.89 -12.64
N ILE A 451 -8.05 14.30 -11.89
CA ILE A 451 -8.04 14.30 -10.42
C ILE A 451 -7.88 15.74 -9.90
N ILE A 452 -6.91 16.51 -10.40
CA ILE A 452 -6.70 17.91 -10.01
C ILE A 452 -7.94 18.76 -10.34
N ALA A 453 -8.48 18.65 -11.56
CA ALA A 453 -9.70 19.37 -11.95
C ALA A 453 -10.89 19.03 -11.04
N THR A 454 -11.02 17.76 -10.62
CA THR A 454 -12.05 17.31 -9.68
C THR A 454 -11.84 17.89 -8.29
N ILE A 455 -10.62 17.80 -7.74
CA ILE A 455 -10.28 18.34 -6.41
C ILE A 455 -10.51 19.85 -6.36
N VAL A 456 -10.06 20.61 -7.38
CA VAL A 456 -10.29 22.06 -7.48
C VAL A 456 -11.78 22.38 -7.54
N SER A 457 -12.57 21.64 -8.32
CA SER A 457 -14.03 21.81 -8.41
C SER A 457 -14.71 21.56 -7.05
N CYS A 458 -14.33 20.48 -6.36
CA CYS A 458 -14.80 20.17 -5.02
C CYS A 458 -14.41 21.26 -3.99
N ALA A 459 -13.18 21.77 -4.07
CA ALA A 459 -12.67 22.82 -3.21
C ALA A 459 -13.44 24.14 -3.41
N VAL A 460 -13.75 24.53 -4.64
CA VAL A 460 -14.59 25.71 -4.95
C VAL A 460 -16.01 25.54 -4.38
N VAL A 461 -16.61 24.36 -4.54
CA VAL A 461 -17.95 24.07 -3.98
C VAL A 461 -17.97 24.13 -2.45
N GLN A 462 -16.92 23.65 -1.76
CA GLN A 462 -16.82 23.79 -0.30
C GLN A 462 -16.46 25.20 0.14
N ALA A 463 -15.57 25.90 -0.55
CA ALA A 463 -15.26 27.31 -0.29
C ALA A 463 -16.53 28.18 -0.35
N TYR A 464 -17.36 27.99 -1.37
CA TYR A 464 -18.66 28.65 -1.49
C TYR A 464 -19.64 28.24 -0.35
N SER A 465 -19.64 26.97 0.06
CA SER A 465 -20.48 26.48 1.16
C SER A 465 -20.06 27.07 2.52
N LEU A 466 -18.75 27.12 2.80
CA LEU A 466 -18.17 27.77 3.97
C LEU A 466 -18.41 29.30 3.95
N TRP A 467 -18.34 29.91 2.77
CA TRP A 467 -18.64 31.33 2.55
C TRP A 467 -20.09 31.65 2.88
N LYS A 468 -21.06 30.87 2.36
CA LYS A 468 -22.48 31.00 2.74
C LYS A 468 -22.69 30.86 4.26
N SER A 469 -21.98 29.94 4.91
CA SER A 469 -22.04 29.76 6.37
C SER A 469 -21.36 30.88 7.18
N GLY A 470 -20.78 31.91 6.52
CA GLY A 470 -20.10 33.02 7.18
C GLY A 470 -18.81 32.63 7.90
N ARG A 471 -18.17 31.52 7.52
CA ARG A 471 -16.97 30.95 8.17
C ARG A 471 -15.73 30.87 7.27
N PHE A 472 -15.84 31.24 5.98
CA PHE A 472 -14.77 31.11 4.99
C PHE A 472 -13.40 31.62 5.47
N ARG A 473 -13.32 32.84 6.02
CA ARG A 473 -12.06 33.42 6.56
C ARG A 473 -11.35 32.49 7.55
N LYS A 474 -12.08 31.88 8.51
CA LYS A 474 -11.47 31.01 9.54
C LYS A 474 -10.82 29.78 8.91
N TYR A 475 -11.52 29.12 8.00
CA TYR A 475 -10.98 27.95 7.30
C TYR A 475 -9.88 28.32 6.30
N LEU A 476 -9.99 29.46 5.61
CA LEU A 476 -8.93 29.97 4.73
C LEU A 476 -7.62 30.16 5.50
N CYS A 477 -7.64 30.76 6.69
CA CYS A 477 -6.45 30.87 7.54
C CYS A 477 -5.87 29.51 7.94
N ILE A 478 -6.71 28.53 8.29
CA ILE A 478 -6.27 27.16 8.64
C ILE A 478 -5.66 26.43 7.42
N TYR A 479 -6.25 26.56 6.23
CA TYR A 479 -5.70 25.96 5.02
C TYR A 479 -4.41 26.65 4.56
N LEU A 480 -4.28 27.96 4.77
CA LEU A 480 -3.01 28.67 4.53
C LEU A 480 -1.91 28.22 5.51
N SER A 481 -2.21 27.95 6.78
CA SER A 481 -1.21 27.39 7.71
C SER A 481 -0.86 25.94 7.38
N PHE A 482 -1.80 25.11 6.92
CA PHE A 482 -1.50 23.78 6.39
C PHE A 482 -0.60 23.84 5.14
N ILE A 483 -0.88 24.73 4.19
CA ILE A 483 -0.04 24.93 3.00
C ILE A 483 1.36 25.41 3.40
N ALA A 484 1.47 26.37 4.33
CA ALA A 484 2.76 26.83 4.84
C ALA A 484 3.57 25.72 5.52
N ALA A 485 2.91 24.84 6.29
CA ALA A 485 3.55 23.68 6.90
C ALA A 485 4.02 22.66 5.85
N LEU A 486 3.22 22.36 4.82
CA LEU A 486 3.61 21.48 3.72
C LEU A 486 4.79 22.06 2.91
N VAL A 487 4.82 23.37 2.70
CA VAL A 487 5.96 24.06 2.07
C VAL A 487 7.21 23.97 2.96
N ALA A 488 7.10 24.22 4.28
CA ALA A 488 8.23 24.09 5.19
C ALA A 488 8.80 22.65 5.20
N LEU A 489 7.92 21.64 5.25
CA LEU A 489 8.30 20.23 5.18
C LEU A 489 8.97 19.85 3.85
N SER A 490 8.56 20.48 2.73
CA SER A 490 9.17 20.21 1.41
C SER A 490 10.56 20.83 1.22
N GLN A 491 10.99 21.74 2.11
CA GLN A 491 12.35 22.31 2.08
C GLN A 491 13.34 21.56 2.99
N LEU A 492 12.93 20.48 3.66
CA LEU A 492 13.83 19.71 4.53
C LEU A 492 14.85 18.91 3.69
N PRO A 493 16.17 19.06 3.94
CA PRO A 493 17.20 18.36 3.16
C PRO A 493 17.15 16.85 3.40
N GLY A 494 17.53 16.07 2.37
CA GLY A 494 17.50 14.60 2.40
C GLY A 494 16.11 13.95 2.31
N LEU A 495 15.06 14.71 2.61
CA LEU A 495 13.67 14.25 2.60
C LEU A 495 12.93 14.66 1.31
N SER A 496 11.74 14.12 1.12
CA SER A 496 10.85 14.40 0.00
C SER A 496 9.38 14.19 0.41
N LEU A 497 8.51 15.11 -0.03
CA LEU A 497 7.12 15.18 0.43
C LEU A 497 6.24 14.11 -0.26
N ARG A 498 5.68 13.17 0.51
CA ARG A 498 4.79 12.11 0.03
C ARG A 498 3.44 12.19 0.72
N ILE A 499 2.48 12.83 0.06
CA ILE A 499 1.14 13.03 0.62
C ILE A 499 0.24 11.81 0.30
N HIS A 500 0.30 10.81 1.17
CA HIS A 500 -0.62 9.65 1.14
C HIS A 500 -2.11 10.07 1.22
N HIS A 501 -3.03 9.28 0.65
CA HIS A 501 -4.44 9.69 0.54
C HIS A 501 -5.17 9.84 1.87
N TYR A 502 -4.77 9.14 2.94
CA TYR A 502 -5.31 9.39 4.28
C TYR A 502 -4.92 10.78 4.82
N ILE A 503 -3.74 11.30 4.45
CA ILE A 503 -3.29 12.65 4.83
C ILE A 503 -4.17 13.70 4.13
N LEU A 504 -4.44 13.53 2.83
CA LEU A 504 -5.42 14.35 2.11
C LEU A 504 -6.81 14.26 2.75
N GLY A 505 -7.24 13.05 3.14
CA GLY A 505 -8.48 12.83 3.88
C GLY A 505 -8.57 13.64 5.18
N MET A 506 -7.58 13.49 6.07
CA MET A 506 -7.51 14.20 7.34
C MET A 506 -7.48 15.72 7.16
N LEU A 507 -6.71 16.23 6.20
CA LEU A 507 -6.59 17.66 5.95
C LEU A 507 -7.86 18.26 5.30
N LEU A 508 -8.59 17.52 4.46
CA LEU A 508 -9.74 18.05 3.71
C LEU A 508 -11.11 17.87 4.39
N VAL A 509 -11.27 16.88 5.29
CA VAL A 509 -12.53 16.71 6.07
C VAL A 509 -12.93 17.97 6.86
N PRO A 510 -12.03 18.71 7.54
CA PRO A 510 -12.36 19.96 8.22
C PRO A 510 -13.02 21.02 7.32
N GLY A 511 -12.56 21.18 6.07
CA GLY A 511 -13.14 22.10 5.09
C GLY A 511 -14.54 21.71 4.64
N CYS A 512 -14.93 20.45 4.85
CA CYS A 512 -16.28 19.96 4.58
C CYS A 512 -17.23 20.15 5.78
N ALA A 513 -16.88 20.92 6.82
CA ALA A 513 -17.67 21.12 8.03
C ALA A 513 -18.91 22.03 7.82
N THR A 514 -19.78 21.72 6.87
CA THR A 514 -21.06 22.40 6.59
C THR A 514 -22.21 21.39 6.56
N ARG A 515 -23.46 21.87 6.52
CA ARG A 515 -24.66 21.01 6.55
C ARG A 515 -25.23 20.66 5.18
N GLY A 516 -24.74 21.25 4.09
CA GLY A 516 -25.24 21.02 2.73
C GLY A 516 -24.82 19.69 2.09
N THR A 517 -25.47 19.31 0.99
CA THR A 517 -25.27 18.01 0.29
C THR A 517 -23.82 17.71 -0.08
N SER A 518 -23.04 18.72 -0.45
CA SER A 518 -21.61 18.60 -0.79
C SER A 518 -20.78 18.10 0.39
N ALA A 519 -21.11 18.48 1.63
CA ALA A 519 -20.44 17.97 2.82
C ALA A 519 -20.70 16.48 3.01
N TYR A 520 -21.93 16.01 2.77
CA TYR A 520 -22.25 14.57 2.82
C TYR A 520 -21.40 13.79 1.80
N LEU A 521 -21.39 14.24 0.54
CA LEU A 521 -20.61 13.59 -0.52
C LEU A 521 -19.12 13.52 -0.17
N PHE A 522 -18.52 14.63 0.23
CA PHE A 522 -17.06 14.72 0.39
C PHE A 522 -16.57 14.16 1.73
N GLN A 523 -17.32 14.32 2.84
CA GLN A 523 -16.94 13.67 4.11
C GLN A 523 -16.96 12.14 4.00
N GLY A 524 -17.89 11.56 3.23
CA GLY A 524 -17.94 10.11 3.03
C GLY A 524 -16.63 9.59 2.43
N ILE A 525 -16.34 9.99 1.19
CA ILE A 525 -15.09 9.60 0.49
C ILE A 525 -13.84 9.94 1.29
N LEU A 526 -13.71 11.15 1.84
CA LEU A 526 -12.49 11.53 2.54
C LEU A 526 -12.29 10.72 3.84
N VAL A 527 -13.35 10.40 4.59
CA VAL A 527 -13.23 9.49 5.76
C VAL A 527 -12.91 8.05 5.30
N GLY A 528 -13.49 7.58 4.20
CA GLY A 528 -13.13 6.28 3.62
C GLY A 528 -11.66 6.18 3.23
N LEU A 529 -11.12 7.25 2.63
CA LEU A 529 -9.69 7.38 2.31
C LEU A 529 -8.80 7.44 3.57
N VAL A 530 -9.27 8.05 4.67
CA VAL A 530 -8.57 7.99 5.96
C VAL A 530 -8.46 6.54 6.46
N LEU A 531 -9.56 5.79 6.44
CA LEU A 531 -9.56 4.38 6.84
C LEU A 531 -8.61 3.55 5.96
N SER A 532 -8.73 3.67 4.64
CA SER A 532 -7.98 2.90 3.65
C SER A 532 -6.46 3.07 3.77
N GLY A 533 -5.97 4.31 3.90
CA GLY A 533 -4.53 4.53 4.00
C GLY A 533 -3.94 4.02 5.32
N VAL A 534 -4.62 4.29 6.44
CA VAL A 534 -4.14 3.89 7.78
C VAL A 534 -4.25 2.37 8.00
N SER A 535 -5.29 1.71 7.48
CA SER A 535 -5.38 0.24 7.57
C SER A 535 -4.23 -0.46 6.85
N ARG A 536 -3.76 0.09 5.72
CA ARG A 536 -2.71 -0.50 4.88
C ARG A 536 -1.29 -0.12 5.33
N TRP A 537 -1.01 1.17 5.52
CA TRP A 537 0.35 1.68 5.76
C TRP A 537 0.59 2.24 7.17
N ASP A 538 -0.36 2.12 8.09
CA ASP A 538 -0.34 2.82 9.39
C ASP A 538 -0.31 4.35 9.20
N PHE A 539 0.06 5.09 10.24
CA PHE A 539 0.42 6.51 10.16
C PHE A 539 1.83 6.70 9.56
N ALA A 540 1.97 6.35 8.27
CA ALA A 540 3.17 6.56 7.48
C ALA A 540 3.68 8.02 7.53
N SER A 541 4.93 8.25 7.12
CA SER A 541 5.47 9.61 7.09
C SER A 541 4.85 10.44 5.96
N ILE A 542 4.74 11.74 6.20
CA ILE A 542 4.46 12.76 5.18
C ILE A 542 5.74 13.19 4.43
N VAL A 543 6.90 12.93 5.01
CA VAL A 543 8.23 13.21 4.47
C VAL A 543 9.09 11.95 4.54
N GLU A 544 9.46 11.40 3.39
CA GLU A 544 10.24 10.16 3.27
C GLU A 544 11.63 10.44 2.71
N THR A 545 12.57 9.51 2.93
CA THR A 545 13.88 9.56 2.28
C THR A 545 13.75 9.18 0.81
N ARG A 546 14.69 9.63 -0.03
CA ARG A 546 14.72 9.26 -1.46
C ARG A 546 14.81 7.74 -1.68
N VAL A 547 15.55 7.05 -0.81
CA VAL A 547 15.68 5.57 -0.81
C VAL A 547 14.33 4.90 -0.57
N ALA A 548 13.55 5.36 0.42
CA ALA A 548 12.22 4.81 0.71
C ALA A 548 11.21 5.03 -0.44
N LEU A 549 11.36 6.12 -1.21
CA LEU A 549 10.53 6.40 -2.38
C LEU A 549 10.77 5.44 -3.55
N LEU A 550 11.99 4.89 -3.68
CA LEU A 550 12.36 3.98 -4.77
C LEU A 550 11.72 2.58 -4.63
N ARG A 551 11.43 2.12 -3.40
CA ARG A 551 10.84 0.79 -3.14
C ARG A 551 11.67 -0.37 -3.75
N GLY A 552 12.99 -0.31 -3.56
CA GLY A 552 13.93 -1.27 -4.17
C GLY A 552 14.07 -1.13 -5.68
N GLU A 553 13.92 0.09 -6.22
CA GLU A 553 14.33 0.48 -7.58
C GLU A 553 15.77 1.03 -7.52
N ALA A 554 16.62 0.67 -8.47
CA ALA A 554 18.00 1.16 -8.52
C ALA A 554 18.07 2.70 -8.71
N GLY A 555 19.19 3.30 -8.30
CA GLY A 555 19.44 4.73 -8.29
C GLY A 555 19.62 5.32 -6.88
N SER A 556 20.12 4.52 -5.94
CA SER A 556 20.46 4.98 -4.58
C SER A 556 21.52 4.14 -3.85
N SER A 557 22.03 3.08 -4.47
CA SER A 557 23.24 2.38 -4.01
C SER A 557 24.47 3.00 -4.70
N TRP A 558 25.63 2.37 -4.59
CA TRP A 558 26.84 2.79 -5.30
C TRP A 558 26.72 2.59 -6.81
N ASP A 559 27.23 3.53 -7.60
CA ASP A 559 27.22 3.45 -9.06
C ASP A 559 28.02 2.24 -9.60
N PRO A 560 27.53 1.55 -10.64
CA PRO A 560 28.24 0.43 -11.28
C PRO A 560 29.45 0.90 -12.12
N PRO A 561 30.43 0.01 -12.36
CA PRO A 561 31.46 0.26 -13.36
C PRO A 561 30.87 0.14 -14.78
N MET A 562 31.52 0.78 -15.76
CA MET A 562 31.13 0.69 -17.17
C MET A 562 31.63 -0.62 -17.78
N LEU A 563 30.76 -1.34 -18.49
CA LEU A 563 31.11 -2.54 -19.26
C LEU A 563 31.90 -2.18 -20.53
N GLU A 564 33.01 -2.89 -20.76
CA GLU A 564 33.85 -2.80 -21.94
C GLU A 564 33.92 -4.16 -22.65
N TYR A 565 33.69 -4.17 -23.96
CA TYR A 565 33.82 -5.36 -24.80
C TYR A 565 34.73 -5.09 -25.99
N SER A 566 35.58 -6.06 -26.33
CA SER A 566 36.55 -5.93 -27.43
C SER A 566 36.39 -7.08 -28.43
N GLN A 567 36.01 -6.75 -29.67
CA GLN A 567 35.86 -7.73 -30.75
C GLN A 567 37.17 -8.48 -31.08
N ASN A 568 38.33 -7.95 -30.67
CA ASN A 568 39.62 -8.65 -30.79
C ASN A 568 39.76 -9.83 -29.82
N ASN A 569 39.07 -9.76 -28.67
CA ASN A 569 39.12 -10.74 -27.57
C ASN A 569 37.69 -11.19 -27.21
N PRO A 570 36.93 -11.82 -28.13
CA PRO A 570 35.48 -11.93 -28.03
C PRO A 570 34.96 -12.79 -26.86
N ASN A 571 35.84 -13.57 -26.22
CA ASN A 571 35.54 -14.35 -25.01
C ASN A 571 35.56 -13.50 -23.72
N PHE A 572 36.23 -12.34 -23.74
CA PHE A 572 36.47 -11.55 -22.53
C PHE A 572 35.49 -10.38 -22.43
N ILE A 573 34.91 -10.21 -21.24
CA ILE A 573 34.23 -8.99 -20.83
C ILE A 573 35.11 -8.29 -19.76
N SER A 574 35.25 -6.98 -19.84
CA SER A 574 35.96 -6.17 -18.84
C SER A 574 35.10 -5.01 -18.35
N TRP A 575 35.54 -4.35 -17.29
CA TRP A 575 34.85 -3.17 -16.77
C TRP A 575 35.78 -2.20 -16.03
N ASN A 576 35.50 -0.90 -16.19
CA ASN A 576 36.28 0.19 -15.60
C ASN A 576 35.38 1.28 -15.01
N PHE A 577 35.93 2.09 -14.12
CA PHE A 577 35.26 3.27 -13.56
C PHE A 577 35.45 4.49 -14.46
N ALA A 578 34.49 5.41 -14.47
CA ALA A 578 34.59 6.66 -15.21
C ALA A 578 35.66 7.58 -14.59
N ASN A 579 35.73 7.64 -13.26
CA ASN A 579 36.78 8.34 -12.53
C ASN A 579 37.57 7.37 -11.63
N ALA A 580 38.90 7.48 -11.63
CA ALA A 580 39.76 6.61 -10.82
C ALA A 580 39.54 6.76 -9.29
N THR A 581 38.92 7.84 -8.84
CA THR A 581 38.53 8.07 -7.43
C THR A 581 37.30 7.27 -6.99
N GLU A 582 36.41 6.89 -7.92
CA GLU A 582 35.25 6.03 -7.61
C GLU A 582 35.71 4.62 -7.22
N ALA A 583 36.89 4.20 -7.68
CA ALA A 583 37.50 2.91 -7.37
C ALA A 583 38.02 2.77 -5.93
N GLN A 584 38.06 3.85 -5.15
CA GLN A 584 38.49 3.83 -3.74
C GLN A 584 37.29 3.93 -2.80
N ASP A 585 36.59 2.81 -2.66
CA ASP A 585 35.71 2.55 -1.51
C ASP A 585 36.12 1.18 -0.96
N ASP A 586 36.71 1.16 0.23
CA ASP A 586 37.37 -0.02 0.79
C ASP A 586 36.37 -1.14 1.14
N ASP A 587 35.10 -0.78 1.38
CA ASP A 587 34.00 -1.73 1.67
C ASP A 587 33.53 -2.49 0.40
N LEU A 588 33.80 -1.95 -0.79
CA LEU A 588 33.38 -2.50 -2.09
C LEU A 588 34.58 -2.78 -3.01
N ASN A 589 35.36 -3.79 -2.62
CA ASN A 589 36.59 -4.23 -3.27
C ASN A 589 36.38 -5.22 -4.45
N ALA A 590 35.16 -5.73 -4.66
CA ALA A 590 34.84 -6.78 -5.64
C ALA A 590 33.73 -6.37 -6.62
N PHE A 591 33.41 -7.27 -7.56
CA PHE A 591 32.39 -7.11 -8.59
C PHE A 591 31.49 -8.34 -8.67
N SER A 592 30.19 -8.12 -8.88
CA SER A 592 29.21 -9.16 -9.23
C SER A 592 28.83 -9.04 -10.71
N LEU A 593 28.80 -10.16 -11.43
CA LEU A 593 28.37 -10.27 -12.82
C LEU A 593 27.11 -11.17 -12.91
N LEU A 594 26.00 -10.58 -13.36
CA LEU A 594 24.80 -11.32 -13.74
C LEU A 594 24.88 -11.71 -15.22
N ILE A 595 24.48 -12.94 -15.52
CA ILE A 595 24.23 -13.45 -16.88
C ILE A 595 22.80 -13.99 -16.93
N ASN A 596 21.98 -13.45 -17.83
CA ASN A 596 20.57 -13.82 -17.99
C ASN A 596 19.76 -13.67 -16.69
N ASP A 597 19.99 -12.56 -15.98
CA ASP A 597 19.36 -12.21 -14.71
C ASP A 597 19.67 -13.19 -13.54
N VAL A 598 20.77 -13.93 -13.63
CA VAL A 598 21.30 -14.82 -12.58
C VAL A 598 22.76 -14.45 -12.29
N GLU A 599 23.14 -14.37 -11.01
CA GLU A 599 24.54 -14.13 -10.61
C GLU A 599 25.43 -15.31 -10.95
N ARG A 600 26.55 -15.06 -11.64
CA ARG A 600 27.48 -16.12 -12.13
C ARG A 600 28.92 -15.94 -11.70
N TYR A 601 29.35 -14.74 -11.35
CA TYR A 601 30.70 -14.47 -10.89
C TYR A 601 30.67 -13.38 -9.82
N VAL A 602 31.39 -13.62 -8.73
CA VAL A 602 31.74 -12.64 -7.71
C VAL A 602 33.26 -12.67 -7.53
N GLY A 603 33.92 -11.52 -7.54
CA GLY A 603 35.34 -11.42 -7.24
C GLY A 603 36.02 -10.12 -7.70
N THR A 604 37.32 -10.04 -7.46
CA THR A 604 38.11 -8.80 -7.57
C THR A 604 38.69 -8.53 -8.98
N ASN A 605 38.55 -9.46 -9.93
CA ASN A 605 39.07 -9.27 -11.29
C ASN A 605 38.19 -8.31 -12.10
N LYS A 606 38.81 -7.35 -12.80
CA LYS A 606 38.15 -6.42 -13.74
C LYS A 606 37.91 -6.99 -15.15
N THR A 607 38.19 -8.28 -15.34
CA THR A 607 38.08 -8.97 -16.62
C THR A 607 37.75 -10.44 -16.37
N VAL A 608 36.76 -10.97 -17.08
CA VAL A 608 36.29 -12.35 -16.96
C VAL A 608 36.26 -13.00 -18.34
N ASP A 609 36.77 -14.23 -18.44
CA ASP A 609 36.63 -15.09 -19.62
C ASP A 609 35.27 -15.80 -19.54
N LEU A 610 34.35 -15.40 -20.42
CA LEU A 610 33.00 -15.97 -20.51
C LEU A 610 33.02 -17.42 -21.01
N ALA A 611 34.00 -17.83 -21.82
CA ALA A 611 34.11 -19.22 -22.24
C ALA A 611 34.52 -20.11 -21.06
N ALA A 612 35.48 -19.67 -20.26
CA ALA A 612 35.88 -20.38 -19.04
C ALA A 612 34.73 -20.44 -18.02
N LEU A 613 34.03 -19.32 -17.79
CA LEU A 613 32.92 -19.25 -16.84
C LEU A 613 31.74 -20.14 -17.26
N ILE A 614 31.37 -20.13 -18.55
CA ILE A 614 30.31 -20.99 -19.09
C ILE A 614 30.70 -22.47 -18.99
N GLN A 615 31.98 -22.83 -19.22
CA GLN A 615 32.45 -24.21 -19.09
C GLN A 615 32.61 -24.69 -17.63
N GLN A 616 32.72 -23.77 -16.67
CA GLN A 616 32.88 -24.09 -15.24
C GLN A 616 31.56 -24.57 -14.61
N ASP A 617 30.41 -23.94 -14.91
CA ASP A 617 29.10 -24.49 -14.57
C ASP A 617 28.55 -25.37 -15.70
N ALA A 618 28.55 -26.69 -15.47
CA ALA A 618 27.99 -27.67 -16.39
C ALA A 618 26.49 -27.47 -16.71
N LYS A 619 25.72 -26.75 -15.86
CA LYS A 619 24.34 -26.36 -16.15
C LYS A 619 24.31 -25.19 -17.15
N LEU A 620 25.06 -24.12 -16.89
CA LEU A 620 25.22 -22.98 -17.80
C LEU A 620 25.73 -23.40 -19.17
N ALA A 621 26.76 -24.25 -19.25
CA ALA A 621 27.22 -24.88 -20.50
C ALA A 621 26.06 -25.57 -21.23
N LYS A 622 25.37 -26.50 -20.56
CA LYS A 622 24.22 -27.24 -21.13
C LYS A 622 23.10 -26.32 -21.64
N TRP A 623 22.83 -25.20 -20.97
CA TRP A 623 21.79 -24.25 -21.38
C TRP A 623 22.24 -23.36 -22.55
N ALA A 624 23.48 -22.89 -22.53
CA ALA A 624 24.08 -22.15 -23.64
C ALA A 624 24.19 -23.02 -24.91
N ASP A 625 24.75 -24.22 -24.81
CA ASP A 625 24.92 -25.17 -25.91
C ASP A 625 23.58 -25.57 -26.53
N LYS A 626 22.52 -25.76 -25.72
CA LYS A 626 21.17 -26.05 -26.21
C LYS A 626 20.61 -24.88 -27.04
N SER A 627 20.78 -23.65 -26.56
CA SER A 627 20.35 -22.43 -27.26
C SER A 627 21.15 -22.18 -28.55
N ILE A 628 22.47 -22.41 -28.52
CA ILE A 628 23.33 -22.38 -29.70
C ILE A 628 22.89 -23.46 -30.72
N SER A 629 22.52 -24.65 -30.24
CA SER A 629 22.07 -25.75 -31.11
C SER A 629 20.70 -25.50 -31.77
N SER A 630 19.82 -24.71 -31.14
CA SER A 630 18.48 -24.40 -31.66
C SER A 630 18.40 -23.11 -32.48
N LYS A 631 19.16 -22.07 -32.10
CA LYS A 631 19.13 -20.73 -32.74
C LYS A 631 20.41 -20.36 -33.49
N GLY A 632 21.51 -21.09 -33.32
CA GLY A 632 22.85 -20.75 -33.83
C GLY A 632 23.63 -19.76 -32.96
N PHE A 633 23.04 -19.32 -31.84
CA PHE A 633 23.64 -18.45 -30.83
C PHE A 633 22.79 -18.46 -29.54
N ALA A 634 23.39 -18.11 -28.42
CA ALA A 634 22.69 -17.78 -27.18
C ALA A 634 22.81 -16.28 -26.91
N LYS A 635 21.70 -15.58 -26.60
CA LYS A 635 21.77 -14.20 -26.10
C LYS A 635 22.19 -14.21 -24.64
N LEU A 636 23.25 -13.49 -24.28
CA LEU A 636 23.66 -13.29 -22.90
C LEU A 636 23.35 -11.84 -22.52
N TYR A 637 22.45 -11.67 -21.56
CA TYR A 637 22.15 -10.39 -20.93
C TYR A 637 23.12 -10.18 -19.77
N LEU A 638 24.11 -9.30 -19.95
CA LEU A 638 25.21 -9.08 -19.01
C LEU A 638 24.98 -7.82 -18.18
N ARG A 639 25.10 -7.92 -16.85
CA ARG A 639 25.13 -6.76 -15.93
C ARG A 639 26.25 -6.88 -14.93
N VAL A 640 26.89 -5.77 -14.60
CA VAL A 640 27.88 -5.70 -13.51
C VAL A 640 27.45 -4.74 -12.41
N ALA A 641 27.73 -5.10 -11.16
CA ALA A 641 27.69 -4.21 -10.01
C ALA A 641 29.00 -4.30 -9.23
N ARG A 642 29.21 -3.34 -8.33
CA ARG A 642 30.18 -3.48 -7.24
C ARG A 642 29.62 -4.40 -6.15
N THR A 643 30.48 -5.12 -5.45
CA THR A 643 30.13 -5.88 -4.24
C THR A 643 31.34 -5.96 -3.30
N SER A 644 31.17 -6.56 -2.12
CA SER A 644 32.27 -6.86 -1.22
C SER A 644 32.75 -8.31 -1.43
N GLU A 645 34.04 -8.57 -1.23
CA GLU A 645 34.60 -9.92 -1.23
C GLU A 645 34.24 -10.70 0.05
N ASP A 646 33.85 -10.01 1.12
CA ASP A 646 33.32 -10.64 2.34
C ASP A 646 31.80 -10.90 2.19
N PRO A 647 31.35 -12.17 2.07
CA PRO A 647 29.94 -12.49 1.89
C PRO A 647 29.10 -12.19 3.14
N SER A 648 29.71 -11.94 4.31
CA SER A 648 28.99 -11.60 5.54
C SER A 648 28.53 -10.12 5.61
N LEU A 649 28.97 -9.28 4.66
CA LEU A 649 28.58 -7.88 4.59
C LEU A 649 27.32 -7.64 3.72
N GLU A 650 26.98 -8.58 2.81
CA GLU A 650 25.83 -8.51 1.89
C GLU A 650 25.73 -7.18 1.08
N LEU A 651 26.86 -6.47 0.88
CA LEU A 651 26.89 -5.18 0.19
C LEU A 651 26.92 -5.35 -1.34
N TYR A 652 25.93 -4.77 -2.02
CA TYR A 652 25.85 -4.69 -3.48
C TYR A 652 25.54 -3.26 -3.95
N GLY A 653 26.30 -2.80 -4.95
CA GLY A 653 26.00 -1.58 -5.71
C GLY A 653 24.75 -1.74 -6.59
N ASP A 654 24.31 -0.64 -7.19
CA ASP A 654 23.33 -0.71 -8.26
C ASP A 654 23.99 -1.35 -9.51
N TYR A 655 23.24 -2.15 -10.28
CA TYR A 655 23.78 -2.82 -11.48
C TYR A 655 23.72 -1.90 -12.71
N THR A 656 24.60 -2.14 -13.69
CA THR A 656 24.41 -1.58 -15.05
C THR A 656 23.08 -2.03 -15.64
N ASN A 657 22.50 -1.25 -16.54
CA ASN A 657 21.59 -1.81 -17.55
C ASN A 657 22.26 -2.98 -18.31
N ALA A 658 21.46 -3.86 -18.91
CA ALA A 658 22.00 -5.03 -19.58
C ALA A 658 22.71 -4.65 -20.90
N ALA A 659 23.96 -5.10 -21.04
CA ALA A 659 24.56 -5.29 -22.35
C ALA A 659 24.05 -6.60 -22.96
N VAL A 660 23.96 -6.69 -24.28
CA VAL A 660 23.48 -7.89 -24.98
C VAL A 660 24.60 -8.47 -25.84
N LEU A 661 25.00 -9.72 -25.57
CA LEU A 661 26.02 -10.44 -26.31
C LEU A 661 25.43 -11.69 -27.00
N GLU A 662 25.52 -11.78 -28.32
CA GLU A 662 25.16 -13.01 -29.05
C GLU A 662 26.36 -13.98 -29.03
N TRP A 663 26.34 -14.93 -28.10
CA TRP A 663 27.39 -15.91 -27.88
C TRP A 663 27.24 -17.13 -28.81
N PRO A 664 28.31 -17.67 -29.44
CA PRO A 664 29.69 -17.16 -29.48
C PRO A 664 29.96 -16.26 -30.72
N GLN A 665 28.92 -15.69 -31.34
CA GLN A 665 29.05 -14.88 -32.56
C GLN A 665 29.74 -13.52 -32.34
N GLY A 666 29.86 -13.05 -31.10
CA GLY A 666 30.59 -11.83 -30.75
C GLY A 666 29.88 -10.52 -31.13
N ARG A 667 28.58 -10.57 -31.49
CA ARG A 667 27.78 -9.35 -31.65
C ARG A 667 27.43 -8.82 -30.27
N TYR A 668 27.95 -7.64 -29.94
CA TYR A 668 27.73 -6.96 -28.67
C TYR A 668 26.96 -5.66 -28.88
N GLN A 669 25.96 -5.44 -28.04
CA GLN A 669 25.24 -4.18 -27.89
C GLN A 669 25.57 -3.59 -26.52
N GLU A 670 26.07 -2.36 -26.51
CA GLU A 670 26.35 -1.59 -25.30
C GLU A 670 25.08 -1.38 -24.45
N PRO A 671 25.22 -1.31 -23.11
CA PRO A 671 24.09 -1.09 -22.21
C PRO A 671 23.55 0.34 -22.35
N GLU A 672 22.23 0.53 -22.18
CA GLU A 672 21.67 1.88 -22.12
C GLU A 672 22.21 2.67 -20.90
N PRO A 673 22.44 4.00 -21.00
CA PRO A 673 22.95 4.78 -19.88
C PRO A 673 22.04 4.75 -18.64
N GLY A 674 22.63 4.45 -17.48
CA GLY A 674 21.95 4.42 -16.19
C GLY A 674 22.10 3.08 -15.47
N VAL A 675 21.28 2.92 -14.42
CA VAL A 675 21.32 1.78 -13.49
C VAL A 675 20.01 1.00 -13.48
N SER A 676 20.08 -0.29 -13.13
CA SER A 676 18.98 -1.24 -13.28
C SER A 676 18.58 -1.98 -12.01
#